data_AF-A0A6P6UA59-F1
#
_entry.id   AF-A0A6P6UA59-F1
#
_cell.length_a   1.000
_cell.length_b   1.000
_cell.length_c   1.000
_cell.angle_alpha   90.00
_cell.angle_beta   90.00
_cell.angle_gamma   90.00
#
_symmetry.space_group_name_H-M   'P 1'
#
loop_
_entity.id
_entity.type
_entity.pdbx_description
1 polymer ?
#
loop_
_entity_poly.entity_id
_entity_poly.type
_entity_poly.pdbx_seq_one_letter_code
_entity_poly.pdbx_strand_id
1 'polypeptide(L)'
;MEEEEKNCCSTQLIDGNGEFNFVGLEKFMKAMKFSQCGLSYAVVAIMGPQSSGKSTLLNHLFYTNFREMDAFKGRSQTTKGIWIAKAVGIEPFTVVMDLEGTDGRERGEDDTTFEKQSALFALAVADVVVINMWCHDIGREQASNKPLLKIVFQVMMRLFSPRKTTLLFVIRDKTKTPFEYLEPILREDIQKIWDTVSKPLAHMDTPLSEFFNVEVTALSSFEEREEQFKEQVAQLRQRFFNSIYPGGIAGDRRAVVPASGFSFSTQQIWKVIKENRDLDLPAHKVMVATVRCEEIANEKFSLLASDEDWLALEQAVHAGPVQGFGRKLSSILDAYLSEYDMEAVYFEEGVRNAKRLLLKSKALQLVHPAYITLLGHLRSSALMNFKIQLEQKLSRGEGFVASVNSCMQSSTLEFDKGCSDAVIKHADWDASKIREKLQRDMQAHASSVRAEKLSQLIAKFEKQLSARLGEPVESLFDTGGKDTWASIRRLLRREADGAVSGFSTAAAGFELDQEGFGKMVQNLRDYARSVVVKEAREQAGKAVIHMKDKFTMVFNHDNDSLPRVWTGKEDIKAITHEARSAAVSILSVLAAVRLDEKPDKIENVLSSMLIDGSVAISSRSRGAGIIGDPLASSTWEGVPPENTLISPVQCKSIWRTFTAETEYVVTQAISAREAYKRSNNWLPPAWAIMAMAVLGFNEFMFLLRNPLYMLALFVIYLFGRAIWEQMDIPGEFRNGTKVE
;
A
#
# COMPACT_ATOMS: atom_id res chain seq x y z
N MET A 1 -35.10 -28.48 -55.41
CA MET A 1 -36.20 -27.51 -55.31
C MET A 1 -36.31 -26.84 -53.94
N GLU A 2 -36.73 -27.49 -52.84
CA GLU A 2 -36.86 -26.78 -51.53
C GLU A 2 -35.53 -26.27 -50.93
N GLU A 3 -34.40 -26.93 -51.18
CA GLU A 3 -33.05 -26.43 -50.79
C GLU A 3 -32.49 -25.37 -51.76
N GLU A 4 -32.99 -25.29 -52.99
CA GLU A 4 -32.56 -24.30 -53.98
C GLU A 4 -33.30 -22.97 -53.78
N GLU A 5 -34.59 -22.99 -53.41
CA GLU A 5 -35.36 -21.79 -53.09
C GLU A 5 -34.88 -21.09 -51.82
N LYS A 6 -34.36 -21.84 -50.82
CA LYS A 6 -33.77 -21.26 -49.59
C LYS A 6 -32.46 -20.50 -49.82
N ASN A 7 -31.79 -20.71 -50.96
CA ASN A 7 -30.45 -20.16 -51.23
C ASN A 7 -30.44 -18.87 -52.06
N CYS A 8 -31.57 -18.43 -52.62
CA CYS A 8 -31.65 -17.20 -53.42
C CYS A 8 -32.58 -16.14 -52.79
N CYS A 9 -31.97 -15.17 -52.10
CA CYS A 9 -32.69 -14.02 -51.52
C CYS A 9 -32.43 -12.77 -52.37
N SER A 10 -33.34 -12.45 -53.30
CA SER A 10 -33.32 -11.15 -53.98
C SER A 10 -33.70 -10.04 -53.00
N THR A 11 -32.83 -9.04 -52.87
CA THR A 11 -33.02 -7.91 -51.96
C THR A 11 -32.90 -6.60 -52.73
N GLN A 12 -33.85 -5.68 -52.55
CA GLN A 12 -33.73 -4.34 -53.12
C GLN A 12 -32.67 -3.56 -52.34
N LEU A 13 -31.60 -3.16 -53.02
CA LEU A 13 -30.48 -2.39 -52.47
C LEU A 13 -30.77 -0.89 -52.51
N ILE A 14 -31.25 -0.40 -53.65
CA ILE A 14 -31.66 1.00 -53.85
C ILE A 14 -33.06 0.98 -54.45
N ASP A 15 -33.97 1.81 -53.95
CA ASP A 15 -35.33 1.89 -54.45
C ASP A 15 -35.48 2.79 -55.70
N GLY A 16 -36.69 2.92 -56.23
CA GLY A 16 -36.96 3.76 -57.40
C GLY A 16 -36.68 5.26 -57.17
N ASN A 17 -36.71 5.71 -55.91
CA ASN A 17 -36.47 7.10 -55.52
C ASN A 17 -34.98 7.36 -55.22
N GLY A 18 -34.12 6.36 -55.32
CA GLY A 18 -32.70 6.47 -55.00
C GLY A 18 -32.39 6.45 -53.50
N GLU A 19 -33.28 5.90 -52.66
CA GLU A 19 -33.03 5.65 -51.24
C GLU A 19 -32.33 4.30 -51.03
N PHE A 20 -31.32 4.28 -50.17
CA PHE A 20 -30.49 3.09 -49.92
C PHE A 20 -31.07 2.23 -48.79
N ASN A 21 -31.34 0.95 -49.07
CA ASN A 21 -31.93 0.01 -48.12
C ASN A 21 -30.87 -0.71 -47.27
N PHE A 22 -30.33 0.00 -46.28
CA PHE A 22 -29.33 -0.56 -45.36
C PHE A 22 -29.84 -1.78 -44.59
N VAL A 23 -31.08 -1.75 -44.12
CA VAL A 23 -31.68 -2.84 -43.34
C VAL A 23 -31.84 -4.12 -44.18
N GLY A 24 -32.25 -3.98 -45.44
CA GLY A 24 -32.32 -5.09 -46.39
C GLY A 24 -30.95 -5.69 -46.65
N LEU A 25 -29.95 -4.85 -46.91
CA LEU A 25 -28.58 -5.29 -47.15
C LEU A 25 -28.01 -6.06 -45.96
N GLU A 26 -28.11 -5.53 -44.74
CA GLU A 26 -27.64 -6.22 -43.52
C GLU A 26 -28.31 -7.59 -43.31
N LYS A 27 -29.60 -7.72 -43.62
CA LYS A 27 -30.30 -9.01 -43.58
C LYS A 27 -29.73 -9.99 -44.61
N PHE A 28 -29.44 -9.53 -45.83
CA PHE A 28 -28.78 -10.32 -46.87
C PHE A 28 -27.38 -10.77 -46.43
N MET A 29 -26.56 -9.85 -45.90
CA MET A 29 -25.20 -10.15 -45.40
C MET A 29 -25.22 -11.30 -44.38
N LYS A 30 -26.16 -11.24 -43.42
CA LYS A 30 -26.30 -12.24 -42.34
C LYS A 30 -26.84 -13.57 -42.84
N ALA A 31 -27.92 -13.54 -43.63
CA ALA A 31 -28.56 -14.75 -44.16
C ALA A 31 -27.59 -15.58 -45.02
N MET A 32 -26.75 -14.91 -45.81
CA MET A 32 -25.81 -15.56 -46.73
C MET A 32 -24.42 -15.79 -46.14
N LYS A 33 -24.19 -15.43 -44.86
CA LYS A 33 -22.87 -15.44 -44.20
C LYS A 33 -21.77 -14.74 -45.01
N PHE A 34 -22.15 -13.69 -45.75
CA PHE A 34 -21.27 -13.06 -46.73
C PHE A 34 -20.03 -12.42 -46.07
N SER A 35 -20.17 -11.86 -44.87
CA SER A 35 -19.04 -11.27 -44.11
C SER A 35 -17.89 -12.24 -43.85
N GLN A 36 -18.14 -13.56 -43.84
CA GLN A 36 -17.13 -14.60 -43.62
C GLN A 36 -16.29 -14.89 -44.88
N CYS A 37 -16.68 -14.37 -46.05
CA CYS A 37 -16.02 -14.65 -47.32
C CYS A 37 -14.69 -13.89 -47.49
N GLY A 38 -14.34 -12.96 -46.59
CA GLY A 38 -13.10 -12.19 -46.67
C GLY A 38 -12.99 -11.43 -48.00
N LEU A 39 -11.95 -11.73 -48.79
CA LEU A 39 -11.79 -11.22 -50.16
C LEU A 39 -12.26 -12.21 -51.24
N SER A 40 -12.72 -13.40 -50.86
CA SER A 40 -13.14 -14.47 -51.77
C SER A 40 -14.59 -14.28 -52.24
N TYR A 41 -14.84 -13.19 -52.95
CA TYR A 41 -16.12 -12.92 -53.58
C TYR A 41 -15.95 -12.10 -54.86
N ALA A 42 -16.95 -12.09 -55.74
CA ALA A 42 -17.02 -11.21 -56.90
C ALA A 42 -18.37 -10.50 -56.97
N VAL A 43 -18.41 -9.32 -57.58
CA VAL A 43 -19.66 -8.59 -57.82
C VAL A 43 -19.87 -8.43 -59.31
N VAL A 44 -21.04 -8.87 -59.79
CA VAL A 44 -21.47 -8.78 -61.18
C VAL A 44 -22.68 -7.86 -61.25
N ALA A 45 -22.66 -6.84 -62.08
CA ALA A 45 -23.80 -5.98 -62.35
C ALA A 45 -24.25 -6.10 -63.80
N ILE A 46 -25.54 -5.99 -64.10
CA ILE A 46 -26.05 -5.92 -65.48
C ILE A 46 -26.62 -4.55 -65.79
N MET A 47 -26.29 -4.01 -66.95
CA MET A 47 -26.84 -2.76 -67.48
C MET A 47 -27.29 -2.94 -68.92
N GLY A 48 -28.27 -2.14 -69.34
CA GLY A 48 -28.82 -2.21 -70.69
C GLY A 48 -30.24 -1.66 -70.80
N PRO A 49 -30.76 -1.51 -72.03
CA PRO A 49 -32.03 -0.84 -72.27
C PRO A 49 -33.20 -1.49 -71.52
N GLN A 50 -34.26 -0.72 -71.25
CA GLN A 50 -35.47 -1.23 -70.64
C GLN A 50 -36.09 -2.35 -71.48
N SER A 51 -36.57 -3.40 -70.79
CA SER A 51 -37.17 -4.58 -71.42
C SER A 51 -36.27 -5.34 -72.41
N SER A 52 -34.94 -5.23 -72.29
CA SER A 52 -33.96 -5.99 -73.11
C SER A 52 -33.69 -7.43 -72.62
N GLY A 53 -34.43 -7.91 -71.60
CA GLY A 53 -34.28 -9.25 -71.03
C GLY A 53 -33.10 -9.40 -70.06
N LYS A 54 -32.78 -8.35 -69.28
CA LYS A 54 -31.70 -8.35 -68.26
C LYS A 54 -31.97 -9.34 -67.13
N SER A 55 -33.10 -9.18 -66.43
CA SER A 55 -33.49 -10.02 -65.31
C SER A 55 -33.64 -11.48 -65.74
N THR A 56 -34.22 -11.74 -66.92
CA THR A 56 -34.28 -13.07 -67.55
C THR A 56 -32.88 -13.67 -67.77
N LEU A 57 -31.94 -12.89 -68.32
CA LEU A 57 -30.56 -13.36 -68.48
C LEU A 57 -29.90 -13.68 -67.13
N LEU A 58 -30.05 -12.82 -66.13
CA LEU A 58 -29.47 -13.07 -64.80
C LEU A 58 -30.07 -14.31 -64.13
N ASN A 59 -31.38 -14.50 -64.23
CA ASN A 59 -32.07 -15.66 -63.68
C ASN A 59 -31.56 -16.96 -64.31
N HIS A 60 -31.36 -17.01 -65.63
CA HIS A 60 -30.79 -18.19 -66.28
C HIS A 60 -29.28 -18.35 -66.05
N LEU A 61 -28.51 -17.25 -66.05
CA LEU A 61 -27.05 -17.28 -65.93
C LEU A 61 -26.59 -17.60 -64.51
N PHE A 62 -27.24 -17.03 -63.50
CA PHE A 62 -26.82 -17.10 -62.09
C PHE A 62 -27.79 -17.88 -61.20
N TYR A 63 -28.90 -18.40 -61.76
CA TYR A 63 -29.97 -19.05 -61.01
C TYR A 63 -30.54 -18.16 -59.90
N THR A 64 -30.82 -16.91 -60.27
CA THR A 64 -31.47 -15.91 -59.42
C THR A 64 -32.99 -15.91 -59.60
N ASN A 65 -33.69 -15.14 -58.77
CA ASN A 65 -35.15 -14.98 -58.79
C ASN A 65 -35.60 -13.52 -58.94
N PHE A 66 -34.91 -12.74 -59.77
CA PHE A 66 -35.32 -11.36 -60.07
C PHE A 66 -36.67 -11.34 -60.79
N ARG A 67 -37.45 -10.30 -60.55
CA ARG A 67 -38.78 -10.15 -61.17
C ARG A 67 -38.65 -9.90 -62.67
N GLU A 68 -39.29 -10.76 -63.46
CA GLU A 68 -39.35 -10.62 -64.93
C GLU A 68 -40.62 -9.91 -65.39
N MET A 69 -40.55 -9.35 -66.60
CA MET A 69 -41.69 -8.66 -67.22
C MET A 69 -42.72 -9.69 -67.67
N ASP A 70 -43.97 -9.50 -67.26
CA ASP A 70 -45.09 -10.32 -67.74
C ASP A 70 -45.53 -9.79 -69.11
N ALA A 71 -45.09 -10.47 -70.18
CA ALA A 71 -45.36 -10.06 -71.56
C ALA A 71 -46.87 -9.92 -71.86
N PHE A 72 -47.74 -10.68 -71.17
CA PHE A 72 -49.19 -10.62 -71.35
C PHE A 72 -49.84 -9.37 -70.74
N LYS A 73 -49.13 -8.67 -69.85
CA LYS A 73 -49.59 -7.41 -69.24
C LYS A 73 -49.07 -6.16 -69.96
N GLY A 74 -48.35 -6.34 -71.07
CA GLY A 74 -47.78 -5.27 -71.88
C GLY A 74 -46.38 -4.85 -71.44
N ARG A 75 -45.72 -4.06 -72.29
CA ARG A 75 -44.35 -3.58 -72.04
C ARG A 75 -44.39 -2.48 -70.98
N SER A 76 -43.78 -2.74 -69.83
CA SER A 76 -43.69 -1.81 -68.71
C SER A 76 -42.40 -1.99 -67.93
N GLN A 77 -41.98 -0.93 -67.23
CA GLN A 77 -40.87 -0.98 -66.30
C GLN A 77 -41.11 -2.04 -65.21
N THR A 78 -40.21 -3.01 -65.15
CA THR A 78 -40.31 -4.15 -64.22
C THR A 78 -39.33 -4.02 -63.06
N THR A 79 -38.05 -3.84 -63.34
CA THR A 79 -37.01 -3.59 -62.32
C THR A 79 -37.08 -2.11 -61.92
N LYS A 80 -37.28 -1.85 -60.63
CA LYS A 80 -37.24 -0.50 -60.05
C LYS A 80 -36.09 -0.41 -59.04
N GLY A 81 -35.19 0.53 -59.27
CA GLY A 81 -33.99 0.72 -58.50
C GLY A 81 -32.90 -0.31 -58.82
N ILE A 82 -32.14 -0.72 -57.81
CA ILE A 82 -31.06 -1.71 -57.94
C ILE A 82 -31.34 -2.85 -56.97
N TRP A 83 -31.30 -4.08 -57.49
CA TRP A 83 -31.54 -5.30 -56.73
C TRP A 83 -30.28 -6.15 -56.65
N ILE A 84 -30.10 -6.89 -55.56
CA ILE A 84 -28.99 -7.82 -55.37
C ILE A 84 -29.48 -9.23 -55.08
N ALA A 85 -28.73 -10.24 -55.52
CA ALA A 85 -28.96 -11.64 -55.18
C ALA A 85 -27.62 -12.38 -55.13
N LYS A 86 -27.62 -13.57 -54.50
CA LYS A 86 -26.49 -14.49 -54.54
C LYS A 86 -26.62 -15.37 -55.79
N ALA A 87 -25.53 -15.54 -56.54
CA ALA A 87 -25.45 -16.55 -57.59
C ALA A 87 -25.45 -17.95 -56.96
N VAL A 88 -26.44 -18.79 -57.29
CA VAL A 88 -26.55 -20.14 -56.72
C VAL A 88 -25.57 -21.06 -57.43
N GLY A 89 -24.76 -21.82 -56.68
CA GLY A 89 -23.86 -22.84 -57.24
C GLY A 89 -22.65 -22.29 -58.02
N ILE A 90 -22.21 -21.06 -57.76
CA ILE A 90 -20.96 -20.48 -58.28
C ILE A 90 -20.00 -20.17 -57.13
N GLU A 91 -18.74 -20.59 -57.28
CA GLU A 91 -17.63 -20.25 -56.38
C GLU A 91 -16.53 -19.49 -57.14
N PRO A 92 -15.91 -18.46 -56.55
CA PRO A 92 -16.16 -17.89 -55.21
C PRO A 92 -17.53 -17.20 -55.09
N PHE A 93 -17.92 -16.80 -53.87
CA PHE A 93 -19.22 -16.18 -53.60
C PHE A 93 -19.48 -15.02 -54.58
N THR A 94 -20.52 -15.11 -55.40
CA THR A 94 -20.80 -14.08 -56.42
C THR A 94 -22.10 -13.35 -56.10
N VAL A 95 -22.00 -12.03 -55.91
CA VAL A 95 -23.15 -11.12 -55.77
C VAL A 95 -23.54 -10.64 -57.16
N VAL A 96 -24.82 -10.76 -57.49
CA VAL A 96 -25.39 -10.33 -58.76
C VAL A 96 -26.26 -9.11 -58.52
N MET A 97 -26.08 -8.05 -59.31
CA MET A 97 -26.83 -6.81 -59.23
C MET A 97 -27.68 -6.62 -60.51
N ASP A 98 -29.00 -6.57 -60.35
CA ASP A 98 -29.94 -6.22 -61.43
C ASP A 98 -30.26 -4.72 -61.35
N LEU A 99 -29.84 -3.96 -62.37
CA LEU A 99 -30.12 -2.53 -62.45
C LEU A 99 -31.38 -2.29 -63.26
N GLU A 100 -32.11 -1.24 -62.88
CA GLU A 100 -33.17 -0.66 -63.69
C GLU A 100 -32.70 -0.38 -65.13
N GLY A 101 -33.60 -0.59 -66.09
CA GLY A 101 -33.27 -0.40 -67.50
C GLY A 101 -33.16 1.07 -67.88
N THR A 102 -32.29 1.34 -68.84
CA THR A 102 -32.09 2.67 -69.42
C THR A 102 -33.06 2.93 -70.58
N ASP A 103 -33.23 4.18 -70.97
CA ASP A 103 -34.09 4.64 -72.06
C ASP A 103 -35.57 4.25 -71.83
N GLY A 104 -36.06 4.51 -70.61
CA GLY A 104 -37.40 4.16 -70.15
C GLY A 104 -38.44 5.21 -70.51
N ARG A 105 -39.70 4.80 -70.71
CA ARG A 105 -40.79 5.75 -70.97
C ARG A 105 -41.29 6.42 -69.68
N GLU A 106 -41.18 5.71 -68.57
CA GLU A 106 -41.91 5.99 -67.33
C GLU A 106 -41.32 7.13 -66.48
N ARG A 107 -40.06 7.54 -66.71
CA ARG A 107 -39.37 8.57 -65.89
C ARG A 107 -39.20 9.95 -66.55
N GLY A 108 -39.41 10.11 -67.86
CA GLY A 108 -39.34 11.42 -68.55
C GLY A 108 -37.92 12.02 -68.65
N GLU A 109 -37.75 13.34 -68.72
CA GLU A 109 -36.42 14.00 -68.87
C GLU A 109 -35.49 13.82 -67.65
N ASP A 110 -36.04 13.54 -66.47
CA ASP A 110 -35.30 13.24 -65.23
C ASP A 110 -34.62 11.85 -65.25
N ASP A 111 -34.96 10.99 -66.22
CA ASP A 111 -34.46 9.62 -66.38
C ASP A 111 -32.92 9.59 -66.47
N THR A 112 -32.32 10.59 -67.14
CA THR A 112 -30.88 10.59 -67.35
C THR A 112 -30.05 10.69 -66.07
N THR A 113 -30.59 11.24 -64.97
CA THR A 113 -29.82 11.41 -63.72
C THR A 113 -29.70 10.09 -62.97
N PHE A 114 -30.81 9.36 -62.81
CA PHE A 114 -30.81 8.09 -62.10
C PHE A 114 -30.07 7.01 -62.90
N GLU A 115 -30.22 6.98 -64.23
CA GLU A 115 -29.45 6.10 -65.12
C GLU A 115 -27.94 6.32 -64.99
N LYS A 116 -27.49 7.59 -64.98
CA LYS A 116 -26.08 7.91 -64.77
C LYS A 116 -25.61 7.46 -63.39
N GLN A 117 -26.36 7.75 -62.33
CA GLN A 117 -26.00 7.39 -60.96
C GLN A 117 -25.93 5.87 -60.76
N SER A 118 -26.91 5.13 -61.27
CA SER A 118 -26.95 3.66 -61.19
C SER A 118 -25.82 3.02 -62.00
N ALA A 119 -25.52 3.51 -63.21
CA ALA A 119 -24.40 3.02 -64.01
C ALA A 119 -23.03 3.31 -63.36
N LEU A 120 -22.85 4.52 -62.79
CA LEU A 120 -21.65 4.86 -62.01
C LEU A 120 -21.51 3.98 -60.77
N PHE A 121 -22.62 3.71 -60.08
CA PHE A 121 -22.64 2.85 -58.91
C PHE A 121 -22.26 1.41 -59.28
N ALA A 122 -22.80 0.86 -60.37
CA ALA A 122 -22.41 -0.45 -60.88
C ALA A 122 -20.92 -0.52 -61.18
N LEU A 123 -20.33 0.48 -61.84
CA LEU A 123 -18.89 0.44 -62.15
C LEU A 123 -18.01 0.66 -60.93
N ALA A 124 -18.45 1.44 -59.94
CA ALA A 124 -17.72 1.64 -58.71
C ALA A 124 -17.69 0.37 -57.84
N VAL A 125 -18.79 -0.39 -57.82
CA VAL A 125 -18.96 -1.56 -56.94
C VAL A 125 -18.58 -2.87 -57.63
N ALA A 126 -18.99 -3.08 -58.89
CA ALA A 126 -18.85 -4.35 -59.59
C ALA A 126 -17.43 -4.63 -60.09
N ASP A 127 -17.04 -5.90 -60.06
CA ASP A 127 -15.85 -6.42 -60.74
C ASP A 127 -16.13 -6.70 -62.21
N VAL A 128 -17.37 -7.10 -62.54
CA VAL A 128 -17.83 -7.37 -63.90
C VAL A 128 -19.13 -6.62 -64.16
N VAL A 129 -19.18 -5.80 -65.21
CA VAL A 129 -20.40 -5.16 -65.69
C VAL A 129 -20.81 -5.79 -67.00
N VAL A 130 -21.94 -6.49 -66.97
CA VAL A 130 -22.59 -7.11 -68.11
C VAL A 130 -23.40 -6.06 -68.86
N ILE A 131 -23.04 -5.79 -70.11
CA ILE A 131 -23.70 -4.81 -70.97
C ILE A 131 -24.60 -5.58 -71.93
N ASN A 132 -25.88 -5.66 -71.58
CA ASN A 132 -26.89 -6.37 -72.35
C ASN A 132 -27.40 -5.48 -73.48
N MET A 133 -27.19 -5.90 -74.73
CA MET A 133 -27.56 -5.12 -75.92
C MET A 133 -28.16 -6.01 -77.00
N TRP A 134 -29.07 -5.48 -77.82
CA TRP A 134 -29.65 -6.23 -78.94
C TRP A 134 -28.74 -6.19 -80.17
N CYS A 135 -28.70 -7.27 -80.95
CA CYS A 135 -27.84 -7.37 -82.14
C CYS A 135 -28.10 -6.25 -83.16
N HIS A 136 -29.34 -5.78 -83.27
CA HIS A 136 -29.72 -4.72 -84.21
C HIS A 136 -29.45 -3.30 -83.68
N ASP A 137 -29.05 -3.16 -82.41
CA ASP A 137 -28.59 -1.88 -81.85
C ASP A 137 -27.10 -1.65 -82.11
N ILE A 138 -26.36 -2.70 -82.49
CA ILE A 138 -24.96 -2.58 -82.92
C ILE A 138 -24.90 -1.68 -84.16
N GLY A 139 -24.09 -0.62 -84.07
CA GLY A 139 -23.95 0.41 -85.12
C GLY A 139 -24.92 1.59 -85.00
N ARG A 140 -25.89 1.58 -84.08
CA ARG A 140 -26.75 2.75 -83.77
C ARG A 140 -26.09 3.62 -82.70
N GLU A 141 -26.27 4.94 -82.77
CA GLU A 141 -25.62 5.84 -81.81
C GLU A 141 -26.33 5.88 -80.44
N GLN A 142 -27.66 6.02 -80.41
CA GLN A 142 -28.42 6.17 -79.16
C GLN A 142 -28.81 4.82 -78.53
N ALA A 143 -29.34 3.90 -79.35
CA ALA A 143 -29.86 2.60 -78.89
C ALA A 143 -28.79 1.63 -78.36
N SER A 144 -27.50 1.89 -78.62
CA SER A 144 -26.38 1.08 -78.15
C SER A 144 -25.80 1.53 -76.80
N ASN A 145 -26.46 2.48 -76.11
CA ASN A 145 -26.00 3.09 -74.85
C ASN A 145 -24.64 3.82 -74.94
N LYS A 146 -24.15 4.17 -76.14
CA LYS A 146 -22.90 4.94 -76.32
C LYS A 146 -22.87 6.27 -75.55
N PRO A 147 -23.94 7.09 -75.52
CA PRO A 147 -23.94 8.36 -74.78
C PRO A 147 -23.81 8.16 -73.28
N LEU A 148 -24.50 7.14 -72.73
CA LEU A 148 -24.40 6.77 -71.33
C LEU A 148 -22.98 6.31 -70.99
N LEU A 149 -22.40 5.39 -71.78
CA LEU A 149 -21.03 4.93 -71.62
C LEU A 149 -20.01 6.07 -71.66
N LYS A 150 -20.18 7.03 -72.59
CA LYS A 150 -19.33 8.21 -72.69
C LYS A 150 -19.34 9.04 -71.40
N ILE A 151 -20.53 9.37 -70.89
CA ILE A 151 -20.70 10.14 -69.66
C ILE A 151 -20.13 9.37 -68.47
N VAL A 152 -20.40 8.07 -68.42
CA VAL A 152 -19.97 7.21 -67.34
C VAL A 152 -18.46 7.06 -67.30
N PHE A 153 -17.77 6.85 -68.43
CA PHE A 153 -16.30 6.85 -68.48
C PHE A 153 -15.71 8.21 -68.06
N GLN A 154 -16.31 9.31 -68.53
CA GLN A 154 -15.87 10.66 -68.17
C GLN A 154 -15.95 10.92 -66.67
N VAL A 155 -17.11 10.60 -66.08
CA VAL A 155 -17.39 10.85 -64.68
C VAL A 155 -16.63 9.85 -63.81
N MET A 156 -16.47 8.60 -64.26
CA MET A 156 -15.72 7.60 -63.50
C MET A 156 -14.26 8.02 -63.30
N MET A 157 -13.57 8.53 -64.33
CA MET A 157 -12.17 8.97 -64.18
C MET A 157 -12.00 10.21 -63.30
N ARG A 158 -13.05 11.03 -63.15
CA ARG A 158 -13.05 12.20 -62.26
C ARG A 158 -13.36 11.79 -60.83
N LEU A 159 -14.37 10.94 -60.68
CA LEU A 159 -14.90 10.55 -59.40
C LEU A 159 -14.17 9.37 -58.77
N PHE A 160 -13.44 8.52 -59.50
CA PHE A 160 -12.84 7.30 -58.94
C PHE A 160 -11.39 7.10 -59.40
N SER A 161 -10.56 6.57 -58.49
CA SER A 161 -9.21 6.11 -58.82
C SER A 161 -9.25 4.82 -59.67
N PRO A 162 -8.21 4.50 -60.44
CA PRO A 162 -8.22 3.36 -61.37
C PRO A 162 -8.48 2.02 -60.66
N ARG A 163 -9.66 1.44 -60.91
CA ARG A 163 -9.98 0.03 -60.67
C ARG A 163 -10.15 -0.63 -62.03
N LYS A 164 -9.56 -1.82 -62.19
CA LYS A 164 -9.70 -2.59 -63.42
C LYS A 164 -10.99 -3.41 -63.37
N THR A 165 -11.98 -3.04 -64.19
CA THR A 165 -13.32 -3.65 -64.24
C THR A 165 -13.55 -4.35 -65.58
N THR A 166 -14.18 -5.51 -65.58
CA THR A 166 -14.48 -6.22 -66.83
C THR A 166 -15.83 -5.78 -67.40
N LEU A 167 -15.84 -5.24 -68.61
CA LEU A 167 -17.04 -4.94 -69.40
C LEU A 167 -17.35 -6.15 -70.29
N LEU A 168 -18.37 -6.91 -69.92
CA LEU A 168 -18.84 -8.08 -70.66
C LEU A 168 -20.04 -7.68 -71.53
N PHE A 169 -19.82 -7.44 -72.81
CA PHE A 169 -20.88 -7.18 -73.78
C PHE A 169 -21.60 -8.48 -74.12
N VAL A 170 -22.90 -8.53 -73.86
CA VAL A 170 -23.77 -9.67 -74.21
C VAL A 170 -24.71 -9.21 -75.31
N ILE A 171 -24.42 -9.65 -76.53
CA ILE A 171 -25.25 -9.40 -77.71
C ILE A 171 -26.43 -10.38 -77.69
N ARG A 172 -27.64 -9.86 -77.67
CA ARG A 172 -28.89 -10.63 -77.67
C ARG A 172 -29.46 -10.74 -79.08
N ASP A 173 -30.23 -11.81 -79.30
CA ASP A 173 -30.98 -12.07 -80.52
C ASP A 173 -30.10 -12.05 -81.77
N LYS A 174 -29.08 -12.92 -81.80
CA LYS A 174 -28.18 -13.06 -82.96
C LYS A 174 -28.96 -13.14 -84.27
N THR A 175 -28.61 -12.26 -85.18
CA THR A 175 -29.12 -12.26 -86.55
C THR A 175 -28.23 -13.12 -87.46
N LYS A 176 -28.41 -13.03 -88.78
CA LYS A 176 -27.56 -13.72 -89.76
C LYS A 176 -26.12 -13.19 -89.81
N THR A 177 -25.83 -12.04 -89.19
CA THR A 177 -24.49 -11.44 -89.16
C THR A 177 -23.56 -12.29 -88.27
N PRO A 178 -22.44 -12.81 -88.80
CA PRO A 178 -21.51 -13.61 -88.02
C PRO A 178 -20.86 -12.82 -86.87
N PHE A 179 -20.55 -13.51 -85.77
CA PHE A 179 -19.98 -12.89 -84.58
C PHE A 179 -18.59 -12.29 -84.85
N GLU A 180 -17.81 -12.89 -85.74
CA GLU A 180 -16.45 -12.45 -86.12
C GLU A 180 -16.43 -11.04 -86.73
N TYR A 181 -17.57 -10.57 -87.26
CA TYR A 181 -17.71 -9.20 -87.76
C TYR A 181 -18.29 -8.25 -86.72
N LEU A 182 -19.16 -8.74 -85.82
CA LEU A 182 -19.80 -7.90 -84.79
C LEU A 182 -18.83 -7.54 -83.66
N GLU A 183 -17.99 -8.48 -83.22
CA GLU A 183 -17.05 -8.25 -82.13
C GLU A 183 -16.06 -7.11 -82.42
N PRO A 184 -15.34 -7.08 -83.57
CA PRO A 184 -14.40 -6.00 -83.87
C PRO A 184 -15.08 -4.63 -83.92
N ILE A 185 -16.29 -4.53 -84.47
CA ILE A 185 -17.06 -3.28 -84.56
C ILE A 185 -17.34 -2.74 -83.15
N LEU A 186 -17.79 -3.60 -82.22
CA LEU A 186 -18.05 -3.19 -80.85
C LEU A 186 -16.77 -2.76 -80.14
N ARG A 187 -15.67 -3.50 -80.31
CA ARG A 187 -14.38 -3.12 -79.71
C ARG A 187 -13.88 -1.77 -80.23
N GLU A 188 -13.99 -1.54 -81.53
CA GLU A 188 -13.62 -0.26 -82.16
C GLU A 188 -14.51 0.89 -81.66
N ASP A 189 -15.82 0.66 -81.53
CA ASP A 189 -16.75 1.65 -81.00
C ASP A 189 -16.42 2.04 -79.55
N ILE A 190 -16.12 1.08 -78.68
CA ILE A 190 -15.73 1.35 -77.29
C ILE A 190 -14.40 2.10 -77.23
N GLN A 191 -13.44 1.76 -78.09
CA GLN A 191 -12.17 2.49 -78.18
C GLN A 191 -12.40 3.93 -78.63
N LYS A 192 -13.24 4.17 -79.65
CA LYS A 192 -13.61 5.52 -80.09
C LYS A 192 -14.28 6.34 -78.99
N ILE A 193 -15.18 5.73 -78.21
CA ILE A 193 -15.79 6.39 -77.05
C ILE A 193 -14.71 6.79 -76.06
N TRP A 194 -13.80 5.88 -75.72
CA TRP A 194 -12.69 6.14 -74.80
C TRP A 194 -11.81 7.31 -75.26
N ASP A 195 -11.46 7.35 -76.55
CA ASP A 195 -10.60 8.38 -77.12
C ASP A 195 -11.28 9.76 -77.15
N THR A 196 -12.61 9.79 -77.30
CA THR A 196 -13.41 11.03 -77.38
C THR A 196 -13.73 11.63 -76.00
N VAL A 197 -13.67 10.84 -74.92
CA VAL A 197 -13.98 11.30 -73.56
C VAL A 197 -12.88 12.24 -73.04
N SER A 198 -13.27 13.37 -72.46
CA SER A 198 -12.35 14.29 -71.79
C SER A 198 -11.74 13.67 -70.52
N LYS A 199 -10.43 13.38 -70.56
CA LYS A 199 -9.68 12.78 -69.44
C LYS A 199 -9.04 13.87 -68.56
N PRO A 200 -8.80 13.65 -67.25
CA PRO A 200 -7.96 14.53 -66.44
C PRO A 200 -6.50 14.53 -66.91
N LEU A 201 -5.73 15.59 -66.62
CA LEU A 201 -4.32 15.76 -67.02
C LEU A 201 -3.44 14.53 -66.69
N ALA A 202 -3.69 13.88 -65.55
CA ALA A 202 -2.94 12.70 -65.09
C ALA A 202 -3.19 11.43 -65.93
N HIS A 203 -4.22 11.40 -66.78
CA HIS A 203 -4.66 10.21 -67.51
C HIS A 203 -4.89 10.45 -69.01
N MET A 204 -4.36 11.54 -69.57
CA MET A 204 -4.59 11.91 -70.97
C MET A 204 -4.20 10.81 -71.96
N ASP A 205 -3.06 10.14 -71.73
CA ASP A 205 -2.51 9.11 -72.63
C ASP A 205 -2.75 7.66 -72.14
N THR A 206 -3.58 7.47 -71.10
CA THR A 206 -3.80 6.14 -70.54
C THR A 206 -4.71 5.29 -71.44
N PRO A 207 -4.31 4.06 -71.81
CA PRO A 207 -5.12 3.18 -72.64
C PRO A 207 -6.34 2.64 -71.88
N LEU A 208 -7.41 2.30 -72.62
CA LEU A 208 -8.63 1.69 -72.07
C LEU A 208 -8.33 0.46 -71.23
N SER A 209 -7.36 -0.36 -71.65
CA SER A 209 -6.96 -1.62 -71.01
C SER A 209 -6.42 -1.47 -69.60
N GLU A 210 -6.02 -0.27 -69.16
CA GLU A 210 -5.59 -0.04 -67.77
C GLU A 210 -6.79 0.03 -66.81
N PHE A 211 -7.94 0.49 -67.31
CA PHE A 211 -9.18 0.64 -66.54
C PHE A 211 -10.19 -0.48 -66.79
N PHE A 212 -10.21 -1.04 -68.01
CA PHE A 212 -11.23 -2.00 -68.41
C PHE A 212 -10.69 -3.19 -69.16
N ASN A 213 -11.17 -4.38 -68.81
CA ASN A 213 -11.10 -5.55 -69.68
C ASN A 213 -12.38 -5.60 -70.51
N VAL A 214 -12.27 -5.75 -71.83
CA VAL A 214 -13.45 -5.81 -72.71
C VAL A 214 -13.63 -7.23 -73.24
N GLU A 215 -14.76 -7.82 -72.92
CA GLU A 215 -15.16 -9.17 -73.31
C GLU A 215 -16.48 -9.10 -74.09
N VAL A 216 -16.61 -9.88 -75.16
CA VAL A 216 -17.83 -9.90 -75.98
C VAL A 216 -18.32 -11.33 -76.11
N THR A 217 -19.62 -11.54 -75.92
CA THR A 217 -20.30 -12.79 -76.19
C THR A 217 -21.63 -12.50 -76.87
N ALA A 218 -22.19 -13.49 -77.53
CA ALA A 218 -23.46 -13.35 -78.22
C ALA A 218 -24.34 -14.56 -77.91
N LEU A 219 -25.64 -14.30 -77.75
CA LEU A 219 -26.67 -15.27 -77.42
C LEU A 219 -27.78 -15.29 -78.49
N SER A 220 -28.27 -16.48 -78.83
CA SER A 220 -29.41 -16.70 -79.73
C SER A 220 -30.69 -16.10 -79.16
N SER A 221 -31.71 -15.89 -80.01
CA SER A 221 -33.02 -15.40 -79.56
C SER A 221 -33.66 -16.37 -78.56
N PHE A 222 -34.08 -15.85 -77.41
CA PHE A 222 -34.76 -16.64 -76.38
C PHE A 222 -36.13 -17.13 -76.86
N GLU A 223 -36.88 -16.26 -77.56
CA GLU A 223 -38.23 -16.57 -78.04
C GLU A 223 -38.22 -17.55 -79.22
N GLU A 224 -37.28 -17.41 -80.15
CA GLU A 224 -37.22 -18.25 -81.36
C GLU A 224 -36.40 -19.53 -81.18
N ARG A 225 -35.37 -19.49 -80.32
CA ARG A 225 -34.36 -20.56 -80.18
C ARG A 225 -33.97 -20.78 -78.73
N GLU A 226 -34.96 -21.02 -77.89
CA GLU A 226 -34.82 -21.17 -76.43
C GLU A 226 -33.74 -22.17 -76.01
N GLU A 227 -33.72 -23.38 -76.60
CA GLU A 227 -32.74 -24.42 -76.24
C GLU A 227 -31.30 -24.01 -76.55
N GLN A 228 -31.07 -23.37 -77.71
CA GLN A 228 -29.74 -22.84 -78.07
C GLN A 228 -29.33 -21.69 -77.14
N PHE A 229 -30.28 -20.84 -76.75
CA PHE A 229 -30.02 -19.79 -75.78
C PHE A 229 -29.60 -20.38 -74.42
N LYS A 230 -30.33 -21.36 -73.90
CA LYS A 230 -30.01 -22.03 -72.63
C LYS A 230 -28.63 -22.69 -72.67
N GLU A 231 -28.27 -23.36 -73.77
CA GLU A 231 -26.95 -23.96 -73.95
C GLU A 231 -25.84 -22.91 -73.93
N GLN A 232 -26.00 -21.80 -74.67
CA GLN A 232 -25.02 -20.72 -74.71
C GLN A 232 -24.91 -19.97 -73.37
N VAL A 233 -26.01 -19.81 -72.65
CA VAL A 233 -25.99 -19.26 -71.28
C VAL A 233 -25.28 -20.20 -70.32
N ALA A 234 -25.46 -21.52 -70.46
CA ALA A 234 -24.72 -22.50 -69.66
C ALA A 234 -23.20 -22.45 -69.95
N GLN A 235 -22.80 -22.24 -71.20
CA GLN A 235 -21.39 -22.01 -71.56
C GLN A 235 -20.85 -20.70 -70.96
N LEU A 236 -21.63 -19.62 -71.03
CA LEU A 236 -21.26 -18.33 -70.43
C LEU A 236 -21.09 -18.45 -68.91
N ARG A 237 -21.99 -19.21 -68.27
CA ARG A 237 -21.95 -19.47 -66.83
C ARG A 237 -20.62 -20.08 -66.38
N GLN A 238 -20.02 -20.96 -67.19
CA GLN A 238 -18.72 -21.58 -66.86
C GLN A 238 -17.61 -20.55 -66.61
N ARG A 239 -17.68 -19.38 -67.27
CA ARG A 239 -16.68 -18.31 -67.10
C ARG A 239 -16.71 -17.62 -65.73
N PHE A 240 -17.80 -17.77 -64.98
CA PHE A 240 -17.95 -17.16 -63.66
C PHE A 240 -17.47 -18.06 -62.52
N PHE A 241 -17.27 -19.36 -62.76
CA PHE A 241 -16.56 -20.23 -61.83
C PHE A 241 -15.10 -19.81 -61.76
N ASN A 242 -14.53 -19.77 -60.56
CA ASN A 242 -13.15 -19.35 -60.32
C ASN A 242 -12.85 -17.95 -60.88
N SER A 243 -13.86 -17.08 -60.96
CA SER A 243 -13.80 -15.76 -61.61
C SER A 243 -12.68 -14.85 -61.09
N ILE A 244 -12.32 -14.96 -59.80
CA ILE A 244 -11.31 -14.11 -59.15
C ILE A 244 -9.87 -14.63 -59.29
N TYR A 245 -9.67 -15.85 -59.79
CA TYR A 245 -8.33 -16.40 -59.96
C TYR A 245 -7.59 -15.66 -61.10
N PRO A 246 -6.25 -15.62 -61.10
CA PRO A 246 -5.48 -15.01 -62.18
C PRO A 246 -5.90 -15.55 -63.55
N GLY A 247 -6.23 -14.65 -64.49
CA GLY A 247 -6.76 -15.01 -65.81
C GLY A 247 -8.26 -15.27 -65.88
N GLY A 248 -8.97 -15.27 -64.75
CA GLY A 248 -10.44 -15.30 -64.69
C GLY A 248 -11.07 -13.95 -65.03
N ILE A 249 -12.39 -13.93 -65.27
CA ILE A 249 -13.14 -12.74 -65.71
C ILE A 249 -13.08 -11.56 -64.71
N ALA A 250 -12.79 -11.81 -63.44
CA ALA A 250 -12.60 -10.82 -62.38
C ALA A 250 -11.19 -10.89 -61.75
N GLY A 251 -10.22 -11.50 -62.43
CA GLY A 251 -8.88 -11.77 -61.88
C GLY A 251 -8.01 -10.52 -61.68
N ASP A 252 -8.23 -9.47 -62.47
CA ASP A 252 -7.42 -8.23 -62.46
C ASP A 252 -7.90 -7.17 -61.45
N ARG A 253 -8.90 -7.50 -60.63
CA ARG A 253 -9.52 -6.57 -59.70
C ARG A 253 -8.52 -5.93 -58.74
N ARG A 254 -8.55 -4.60 -58.63
CA ARG A 254 -7.74 -3.79 -57.70
C ARG A 254 -8.66 -3.14 -56.65
N ALA A 255 -8.11 -2.78 -55.49
CA ALA A 255 -8.81 -2.06 -54.42
C ALA A 255 -10.09 -2.73 -53.86
N VAL A 256 -10.14 -4.07 -53.82
CA VAL A 256 -11.27 -4.83 -53.26
C VAL A 256 -11.40 -4.57 -51.76
N VAL A 257 -12.63 -4.28 -51.32
CA VAL A 257 -13.00 -4.14 -49.89
C VAL A 257 -13.35 -5.53 -49.34
N PRO A 258 -12.96 -5.89 -48.10
CA PRO A 258 -13.40 -7.14 -47.49
C PRO A 258 -14.93 -7.25 -47.43
N ALA A 259 -15.48 -8.46 -47.56
CA ALA A 259 -16.92 -8.68 -47.55
C ALA A 259 -17.59 -8.10 -46.28
N SER A 260 -16.92 -8.17 -45.13
CA SER A 260 -17.38 -7.56 -43.87
C SER A 260 -17.51 -6.03 -43.92
N GLY A 261 -16.86 -5.35 -44.86
CA GLY A 261 -16.97 -3.91 -45.10
C GLY A 261 -17.85 -3.53 -46.29
N PHE A 262 -18.42 -4.51 -47.02
CA PHE A 262 -19.18 -4.28 -48.24
C PHE A 262 -20.42 -3.41 -48.03
N SER A 263 -21.18 -3.66 -46.97
CA SER A 263 -22.41 -2.91 -46.65
C SER A 263 -22.14 -1.42 -46.44
N PHE A 264 -21.19 -1.10 -45.56
CA PHE A 264 -20.77 0.28 -45.33
C PHE A 264 -20.16 0.91 -46.59
N SER A 265 -19.30 0.19 -47.30
CA SER A 265 -18.67 0.67 -48.54
C SER A 265 -19.70 1.04 -49.61
N THR A 266 -20.66 0.16 -49.88
CA THR A 266 -21.70 0.40 -50.90
C THR A 266 -22.61 1.56 -50.53
N GLN A 267 -22.95 1.71 -49.25
CA GLN A 267 -23.73 2.86 -48.77
C GLN A 267 -22.99 4.18 -48.98
N GLN A 268 -21.69 4.25 -48.65
CA GLN A 268 -20.90 5.47 -48.82
C GLN A 268 -20.66 5.81 -50.29
N ILE A 269 -20.38 4.81 -51.14
CA ILE A 269 -20.26 4.99 -52.59
C ILE A 269 -21.56 5.57 -53.16
N TRP A 270 -22.71 5.01 -52.80
CA TRP A 270 -24.01 5.53 -53.27
C TRP A 270 -24.25 6.98 -52.81
N LYS A 271 -23.94 7.29 -51.54
CA LYS A 271 -24.07 8.64 -51.00
C LYS A 271 -23.23 9.65 -51.78
N VAL A 272 -21.98 9.32 -52.07
CA VAL A 272 -21.04 10.21 -52.79
C VAL A 272 -21.50 10.44 -54.23
N ILE A 273 -22.00 9.39 -54.90
CA ILE A 273 -22.59 9.49 -56.24
C ILE A 273 -23.85 10.37 -56.23
N LYS A 274 -24.74 10.20 -55.23
CA LYS A 274 -25.96 11.02 -55.08
C LYS A 274 -25.63 12.49 -54.83
N GLU A 275 -24.55 12.77 -54.10
CA GLU A 275 -24.05 14.12 -53.80
C GLU A 275 -23.15 14.72 -54.91
N ASN A 276 -22.84 13.98 -55.98
CA ASN A 276 -21.92 14.36 -57.06
C ASN A 276 -20.54 14.87 -56.55
N ARG A 277 -19.96 14.19 -55.55
CA ARG A 277 -18.62 14.51 -55.00
C ARG A 277 -17.57 13.54 -55.52
N ASP A 278 -16.31 13.99 -55.62
CA ASP A 278 -15.18 13.12 -55.98
C ASP A 278 -14.98 12.00 -54.93
N LEU A 279 -14.79 10.75 -55.39
CA LEU A 279 -14.54 9.56 -54.56
C LEU A 279 -13.15 8.95 -54.82
N ASP A 280 -12.16 9.34 -54.01
CA ASP A 280 -10.88 8.65 -53.99
C ASP A 280 -11.04 7.22 -53.41
N LEU A 281 -10.90 6.18 -54.23
CA LEU A 281 -11.12 4.78 -53.84
C LEU A 281 -10.05 4.25 -52.87
N PRO A 282 -8.74 4.50 -53.05
CA PRO A 282 -7.71 4.29 -52.04
C PRO A 282 -8.03 4.98 -50.70
N ALA A 283 -8.39 6.26 -50.69
CA ALA A 283 -8.75 6.98 -49.46
C ALA A 283 -10.02 6.40 -48.82
N HIS A 284 -11.00 6.03 -49.65
CA HIS A 284 -12.22 5.36 -49.21
C HIS A 284 -11.93 4.00 -48.58
N LYS A 285 -11.01 3.20 -49.15
CA LYS A 285 -10.58 1.92 -48.56
C LYS A 285 -9.97 2.12 -47.17
N VAL A 286 -9.12 3.14 -47.01
CA VAL A 286 -8.52 3.51 -45.71
C VAL A 286 -9.60 3.98 -44.72
N MET A 287 -10.58 4.76 -45.18
CA MET A 287 -11.72 5.19 -44.36
C MET A 287 -12.56 3.99 -43.89
N VAL A 288 -12.94 3.08 -44.79
CA VAL A 288 -13.68 1.86 -44.45
C VAL A 288 -12.88 1.01 -43.47
N ALA A 289 -11.58 0.82 -43.73
CA ALA A 289 -10.70 0.13 -42.79
C ALA A 289 -10.68 0.81 -41.42
N THR A 290 -10.65 2.14 -41.37
CA THR A 290 -10.58 2.91 -40.12
C THR A 290 -11.81 2.69 -39.27
N VAL A 291 -13.00 2.83 -39.87
CA VAL A 291 -14.28 2.62 -39.18
C VAL A 291 -14.42 1.17 -38.73
N ARG A 292 -14.19 0.20 -39.63
CA ARG A 292 -14.39 -1.22 -39.30
C ARG A 292 -13.37 -1.74 -38.29
N CYS A 293 -12.09 -1.39 -38.42
CA CYS A 293 -11.08 -1.76 -37.44
C CYS A 293 -11.36 -1.12 -36.07
N GLU A 294 -11.97 0.06 -36.02
CA GLU A 294 -12.37 0.69 -34.77
C GLU A 294 -13.59 0.02 -34.13
N GLU A 295 -14.60 -0.35 -34.93
CA GLU A 295 -15.76 -1.12 -34.46
C GLU A 295 -15.33 -2.47 -33.88
N ILE A 296 -14.50 -3.23 -34.60
CA ILE A 296 -13.96 -4.52 -34.13
C ILE A 296 -13.17 -4.29 -32.84
N ALA A 297 -12.29 -3.28 -32.78
CA ALA A 297 -11.52 -2.99 -31.58
C ALA A 297 -12.42 -2.66 -30.37
N ASN A 298 -13.46 -1.84 -30.58
CA ASN A 298 -14.38 -1.48 -29.50
C ASN A 298 -15.23 -2.68 -29.07
N GLU A 299 -15.68 -3.53 -29.99
CA GLU A 299 -16.37 -4.77 -29.68
C GLU A 299 -15.50 -5.72 -28.84
N LYS A 300 -14.25 -5.98 -29.27
CA LYS A 300 -13.31 -6.81 -28.50
C LYS A 300 -12.99 -6.23 -27.13
N PHE A 301 -12.89 -4.91 -27.02
CA PHE A 301 -12.70 -4.25 -25.73
C PHE A 301 -13.93 -4.42 -24.82
N SER A 302 -15.15 -4.25 -25.35
CA SER A 302 -16.38 -4.45 -24.59
C SER A 302 -16.51 -5.90 -24.12
N LEU A 303 -16.19 -6.87 -24.98
CA LEU A 303 -16.19 -8.29 -24.61
C LEU A 303 -15.18 -8.59 -23.50
N LEU A 304 -13.94 -8.09 -23.63
CA LEU A 304 -12.91 -8.20 -22.58
C LEU A 304 -13.40 -7.62 -21.24
N ALA A 305 -14.07 -6.47 -21.25
CA ALA A 305 -14.56 -5.83 -20.03
C ALA A 305 -15.65 -6.65 -19.32
N SER A 306 -16.37 -7.51 -20.05
CA SER A 306 -17.39 -8.43 -19.53
C SER A 306 -16.95 -9.89 -19.46
N ASP A 307 -15.67 -10.18 -19.71
CA ASP A 307 -15.14 -11.55 -19.77
C ASP A 307 -15.17 -12.22 -18.39
N GLU A 308 -15.69 -13.45 -18.33
CA GLU A 308 -15.87 -14.17 -17.06
C GLU A 308 -14.52 -14.51 -16.40
N ASP A 309 -13.51 -14.90 -17.19
CA ASP A 309 -12.18 -15.24 -16.70
C ASP A 309 -11.45 -14.00 -16.16
N TRP A 310 -11.58 -12.86 -16.85
CA TRP A 310 -11.08 -11.57 -16.39
C TRP A 310 -11.74 -11.14 -15.08
N LEU A 311 -13.07 -11.16 -15.01
CA LEU A 311 -13.82 -10.75 -13.81
C LEU A 311 -13.50 -11.67 -12.61
N ALA A 312 -13.37 -12.97 -12.84
CA ALA A 312 -12.95 -13.92 -11.81
C ALA A 312 -11.52 -13.64 -11.33
N LEU A 313 -10.60 -13.32 -12.24
CA LEU A 313 -9.22 -12.97 -11.90
C LEU A 313 -9.16 -11.65 -11.10
N GLU A 314 -9.92 -10.64 -11.51
CA GLU A 314 -10.03 -9.37 -10.80
C GLU A 314 -10.57 -9.57 -9.37
N GLN A 315 -11.66 -10.33 -9.21
CA GLN A 315 -12.20 -10.64 -7.88
C GLN A 315 -11.21 -11.42 -7.00
N ALA A 316 -10.50 -12.38 -7.58
CA ALA A 316 -9.49 -13.15 -6.86
C ALA A 316 -8.36 -12.25 -6.34
N VAL A 317 -7.93 -11.26 -7.13
CA VAL A 317 -6.92 -10.28 -6.72
C VAL A 317 -7.41 -9.37 -5.59
N HIS A 318 -8.70 -9.01 -5.57
CA HIS A 318 -9.27 -8.25 -4.45
C HIS A 318 -9.31 -9.06 -3.14
N ALA A 319 -9.41 -10.39 -3.23
CA ALA A 319 -9.36 -11.27 -2.06
C ALA A 319 -7.93 -11.50 -1.54
N GLY A 320 -6.92 -11.45 -2.41
CA GLY A 320 -5.53 -11.63 -1.99
C GLY A 320 -4.54 -11.88 -3.14
N PRO A 321 -3.31 -12.32 -2.83
CA PRO A 321 -2.31 -12.59 -3.85
C PRO A 321 -2.69 -13.81 -4.71
N VAL A 322 -2.68 -13.65 -6.03
CA VAL A 322 -3.05 -14.69 -6.99
C VAL A 322 -1.81 -15.21 -7.70
N GLN A 323 -1.59 -16.53 -7.64
CA GLN A 323 -0.51 -17.18 -8.40
C GLN A 323 -0.87 -17.35 -9.88
N GLY A 324 0.14 -17.19 -10.74
CA GLY A 324 0.03 -17.23 -12.19
C GLY A 324 -0.69 -16.03 -12.77
N PHE A 325 -0.82 -14.92 -12.04
CA PHE A 325 -1.59 -13.74 -12.48
C PHE A 325 -1.12 -13.24 -13.84
N GLY A 326 0.19 -13.03 -14.01
CA GLY A 326 0.76 -12.50 -15.24
C GLY A 326 0.50 -13.41 -16.44
N ARG A 327 0.60 -14.74 -16.25
CA ARG A 327 0.32 -15.74 -17.29
C ARG A 327 -1.16 -15.76 -17.68
N LYS A 328 -2.07 -15.81 -16.70
CA LYS A 328 -3.52 -15.83 -16.93
C LYS A 328 -3.98 -14.58 -17.66
N LEU A 329 -3.58 -13.41 -17.15
CA LEU A 329 -3.92 -12.13 -17.76
C LEU A 329 -3.33 -11.98 -19.16
N SER A 330 -2.08 -12.42 -19.36
CA SER A 330 -1.48 -12.42 -20.71
C SER A 330 -2.26 -13.31 -21.69
N SER A 331 -2.76 -14.46 -21.24
CA SER A 331 -3.56 -15.36 -22.08
C SER A 331 -4.90 -14.75 -22.49
N ILE A 332 -5.58 -14.07 -21.56
CA ILE A 332 -6.84 -13.36 -21.85
C ILE A 332 -6.60 -12.24 -22.86
N LEU A 333 -5.57 -11.42 -22.64
CA LEU A 333 -5.21 -10.35 -23.57
C LEU A 333 -4.79 -10.89 -24.95
N ASP A 334 -4.01 -11.99 -24.99
CA ASP A 334 -3.58 -12.67 -26.22
C ASP A 334 -4.81 -13.15 -27.02
N ALA A 335 -5.84 -13.70 -26.37
CA ALA A 335 -7.06 -14.17 -27.03
C ALA A 335 -7.78 -13.03 -27.78
N TYR A 336 -8.07 -11.93 -27.09
CA TYR A 336 -8.79 -10.80 -27.70
C TYR A 336 -7.97 -10.06 -28.77
N LEU A 337 -6.66 -9.91 -28.57
CA LEU A 337 -5.79 -9.32 -29.59
C LEU A 337 -5.69 -10.23 -30.83
N SER A 338 -5.66 -11.56 -30.63
CA SER A 338 -5.66 -12.52 -31.74
C SER A 338 -6.99 -12.55 -32.49
N GLU A 339 -8.13 -12.45 -31.78
CA GLU A 339 -9.44 -12.32 -32.43
C GLU A 339 -9.55 -11.05 -33.27
N TYR A 340 -9.07 -9.93 -32.74
CA TYR A 340 -8.94 -8.70 -33.50
C TYR A 340 -8.10 -8.92 -34.77
N ASP A 341 -6.94 -9.55 -34.65
CA ASP A 341 -6.03 -9.80 -35.76
C ASP A 341 -6.68 -10.68 -36.85
N MET A 342 -7.47 -11.69 -36.45
CA MET A 342 -8.22 -12.56 -37.36
C MET A 342 -9.31 -11.80 -38.13
N GLU A 343 -10.09 -10.95 -37.45
CA GLU A 343 -11.17 -10.21 -38.09
C GLU A 343 -10.67 -9.02 -38.92
N ALA A 344 -9.57 -8.41 -38.49
CA ALA A 344 -8.99 -7.25 -39.14
C ALA A 344 -8.00 -7.60 -40.28
N VAL A 345 -7.72 -8.89 -40.51
CA VAL A 345 -6.64 -9.37 -41.40
C VAL A 345 -6.73 -8.81 -42.83
N TYR A 346 -7.95 -8.59 -43.34
CA TYR A 346 -8.19 -8.18 -44.72
C TYR A 346 -8.15 -6.64 -44.92
N PHE A 347 -8.02 -5.86 -43.84
CA PHE A 347 -7.95 -4.41 -43.92
C PHE A 347 -6.51 -3.90 -44.09
N GLU A 348 -6.40 -2.61 -44.40
CA GLU A 348 -5.12 -1.93 -44.63
C GLU A 348 -4.22 -2.01 -43.39
N GLU A 349 -2.95 -2.34 -43.61
CA GLU A 349 -2.01 -2.72 -42.56
C GLU A 349 -1.70 -1.56 -41.60
N GLY A 350 -1.53 -0.34 -42.11
CA GLY A 350 -1.28 0.84 -41.29
C GLY A 350 -2.45 1.11 -40.33
N VAL A 351 -3.67 1.11 -40.86
CA VAL A 351 -4.89 1.29 -40.07
C VAL A 351 -5.08 0.19 -39.02
N ARG A 352 -5.01 -1.09 -39.40
CA ARG A 352 -5.26 -2.19 -38.44
C ARG A 352 -4.22 -2.18 -37.32
N ASN A 353 -2.94 -1.93 -37.64
CA ASN A 353 -1.88 -1.89 -36.64
C ASN A 353 -2.07 -0.72 -35.66
N ALA A 354 -2.48 0.46 -36.17
CA ALA A 354 -2.78 1.62 -35.34
C ALA A 354 -3.98 1.36 -34.40
N LYS A 355 -5.07 0.77 -34.91
CA LYS A 355 -6.25 0.45 -34.11
C LYS A 355 -6.01 -0.70 -33.13
N ARG A 356 -5.18 -1.68 -33.50
CA ARG A 356 -4.69 -2.74 -32.59
C ARG A 356 -3.91 -2.18 -31.40
N LEU A 357 -3.03 -1.20 -31.65
CA LEU A 357 -2.27 -0.54 -30.58
C LEU A 357 -3.19 0.23 -29.63
N LEU A 358 -4.21 0.90 -30.17
CA LEU A 358 -5.23 1.58 -29.38
C LEU A 358 -6.03 0.59 -28.51
N LEU A 359 -6.44 -0.55 -29.07
CA LEU A 359 -7.09 -1.64 -28.32
C LEU A 359 -6.19 -2.13 -27.18
N LYS A 360 -4.93 -2.45 -27.48
CA LYS A 360 -3.93 -2.88 -26.49
C LYS A 360 -3.79 -1.86 -25.36
N SER A 361 -3.69 -0.57 -25.68
CA SER A 361 -3.59 0.51 -24.69
C SER A 361 -4.83 0.56 -23.77
N LYS A 362 -6.04 0.54 -24.34
CA LYS A 362 -7.29 0.54 -23.56
C LYS A 362 -7.40 -0.70 -22.67
N ALA A 363 -7.06 -1.88 -23.18
CA ALA A 363 -7.06 -3.12 -22.42
C ALA A 363 -6.07 -3.07 -21.23
N LEU A 364 -4.87 -2.55 -21.45
CA LEU A 364 -3.89 -2.37 -20.38
C LEU A 364 -4.36 -1.36 -19.32
N GLN A 365 -5.07 -0.30 -19.71
CA GLN A 365 -5.65 0.66 -18.76
C GLN A 365 -6.75 0.02 -17.90
N LEU A 366 -7.58 -0.84 -18.49
CA LEU A 366 -8.63 -1.58 -17.77
C LEU A 366 -8.03 -2.49 -16.69
N VAL A 367 -6.95 -3.21 -17.01
CA VAL A 367 -6.41 -4.28 -16.14
C VAL A 367 -5.33 -3.80 -15.16
N HIS A 368 -4.78 -2.59 -15.37
CA HIS A 368 -3.71 -2.02 -14.53
C HIS A 368 -4.09 -1.86 -13.03
N PRO A 369 -5.30 -1.43 -12.65
CA PRO A 369 -5.69 -1.35 -11.25
C PRO A 369 -5.54 -2.69 -10.50
N ALA A 370 -5.93 -3.81 -11.12
CA ALA A 370 -5.77 -5.15 -10.53
C ALA A 370 -4.29 -5.49 -10.30
N TYR A 371 -3.41 -5.18 -11.25
CA TYR A 371 -1.97 -5.38 -11.08
C TYR A 371 -1.41 -4.60 -9.88
N ILE A 372 -1.81 -3.35 -9.70
CA ILE A 372 -1.38 -2.54 -8.55
C ILE A 372 -1.89 -3.14 -7.23
N THR A 373 -3.14 -3.61 -7.20
CA THR A 373 -3.72 -4.31 -6.04
C THR A 373 -2.93 -5.58 -5.70
N LEU A 374 -2.59 -6.40 -6.70
CA LEU A 374 -1.76 -7.60 -6.52
C LEU A 374 -0.39 -7.26 -5.91
N LEU A 375 0.31 -6.25 -6.45
CA LEU A 375 1.59 -5.80 -5.89
C LEU A 375 1.44 -5.28 -4.46
N GLY A 376 0.31 -4.64 -4.15
CA GLY A 376 -0.05 -4.24 -2.78
C GLY A 376 -0.15 -5.43 -1.83
N HIS A 377 -0.80 -6.52 -2.24
CA HIS A 377 -0.88 -7.75 -1.46
C HIS A 377 0.47 -8.43 -1.28
N LEU A 378 1.26 -8.56 -2.35
CA LEU A 378 2.62 -9.13 -2.29
C LEU A 378 3.51 -8.35 -1.31
N ARG A 379 3.48 -7.02 -1.37
CA ARG A 379 4.21 -6.15 -0.43
C ARG A 379 3.78 -6.40 1.01
N SER A 380 2.47 -6.45 1.25
CA SER A 380 1.91 -6.61 2.60
C SER A 380 2.25 -7.99 3.18
N SER A 381 2.20 -9.03 2.34
CA SER A 381 2.61 -10.39 2.68
C SER A 381 4.11 -10.48 3.02
N ALA A 382 4.97 -9.93 2.16
CA ALA A 382 6.42 -9.90 2.39
C ALA A 382 6.80 -9.13 3.68
N LEU A 383 6.14 -7.99 3.94
CA LEU A 383 6.35 -7.22 5.16
C LEU A 383 5.87 -7.97 6.41
N MET A 384 4.75 -8.69 6.32
CA MET A 384 4.28 -9.50 7.45
C MET A 384 5.25 -10.66 7.74
N ASN A 385 5.73 -11.34 6.70
CA ASN A 385 6.73 -12.39 6.84
C ASN A 385 8.02 -11.86 7.46
N PHE A 386 8.48 -10.68 7.04
CA PHE A 386 9.63 -9.99 7.65
C PHE A 386 9.46 -9.82 9.16
N LYS A 387 8.30 -9.31 9.61
CA LYS A 387 8.01 -9.09 11.04
C LYS A 387 8.07 -10.39 11.83
N ILE A 388 7.40 -11.44 11.34
CA ILE A 388 7.36 -12.76 12.00
C ILE A 388 8.76 -13.37 12.08
N GLN A 389 9.52 -13.38 10.98
CA GLN A 389 10.86 -13.95 10.95
C GLN A 389 11.83 -13.19 11.85
N LEU A 390 11.73 -11.85 11.89
CA LEU A 390 12.58 -11.04 12.75
C LEU A 390 12.32 -11.36 14.22
N GLU A 391 11.06 -11.43 14.66
CA GLU A 391 10.70 -11.77 16.03
C GLU A 391 11.20 -13.18 16.42
N GLN A 392 11.04 -14.16 15.53
CA GLN A 392 11.51 -15.52 15.74
C GLN A 392 13.04 -15.60 15.87
N LYS A 393 13.81 -14.92 15.01
CA LYS A 393 15.27 -14.92 15.11
C LYS A 393 15.77 -14.22 16.36
N LEU A 394 15.14 -13.10 16.74
CA LEU A 394 15.49 -12.38 17.97
C LEU A 394 15.19 -13.18 19.23
N SER A 395 14.08 -13.94 19.26
CA SER A 395 13.76 -14.83 20.39
C SER A 395 14.74 -16.01 20.54
N ARG A 396 15.42 -16.42 19.46
CA ARG A 396 16.49 -17.43 19.47
C ARG A 396 17.85 -16.88 19.92
N GLY A 397 17.96 -15.57 20.18
CA GLY A 397 19.20 -14.93 20.60
C GLY A 397 20.20 -14.68 19.46
N GLU A 398 19.76 -14.70 18.21
CA GLU A 398 20.60 -14.32 17.06
C GLU A 398 20.93 -12.82 17.10
N GLY A 399 22.08 -12.44 16.55
CA GLY A 399 22.52 -11.04 16.49
C GLY A 399 21.53 -10.16 15.71
N PHE A 400 21.22 -8.96 16.23
CA PHE A 400 20.16 -8.10 15.69
C PHE A 400 20.39 -7.73 14.22
N VAL A 401 21.57 -7.22 13.89
CA VAL A 401 21.90 -6.78 12.52
C VAL A 401 21.88 -7.93 11.53
N ALA A 402 22.49 -9.07 11.88
CA ALA A 402 22.49 -10.27 11.05
C ALA A 402 21.06 -10.77 10.79
N SER A 403 20.22 -10.76 11.82
CA SER A 403 18.80 -11.12 11.72
C SER A 403 18.04 -10.19 10.78
N VAL A 404 18.19 -8.87 10.95
CA VAL A 404 17.53 -7.87 10.08
C VAL A 404 17.96 -8.03 8.63
N ASN A 405 19.26 -8.10 8.35
CA ASN A 405 19.76 -8.23 6.98
C ASN A 405 19.28 -9.52 6.31
N SER A 406 19.33 -10.64 7.02
CA SER A 406 18.85 -11.93 6.51
C SER A 406 17.34 -11.92 6.25
N CYS A 407 16.53 -11.39 7.18
CA CYS A 407 15.09 -11.28 6.99
C CYS A 407 14.73 -10.32 5.85
N MET A 408 15.40 -9.16 5.74
CA MET A 408 15.19 -8.22 4.64
C MET A 408 15.50 -8.83 3.27
N GLN A 409 16.60 -9.59 3.16
CA GLN A 409 16.95 -10.31 1.93
C GLN A 409 15.90 -11.36 1.59
N SER A 410 15.47 -12.19 2.56
CA SER A 410 14.46 -13.21 2.34
C SER A 410 13.12 -12.63 1.88
N SER A 411 12.64 -11.58 2.55
CA SER A 411 11.37 -10.93 2.21
C SER A 411 11.44 -10.16 0.88
N THR A 412 12.59 -9.58 0.53
CA THR A 412 12.80 -8.97 -0.79
C THR A 412 12.78 -10.02 -1.89
N LEU A 413 13.43 -11.17 -1.67
CA LEU A 413 13.43 -12.28 -2.63
C LEU A 413 12.01 -12.85 -2.85
N GLU A 414 11.23 -12.99 -1.77
CA GLU A 414 9.83 -13.43 -1.85
C GLU A 414 8.98 -12.45 -2.68
N PHE A 415 9.13 -11.14 -2.43
CA PHE A 415 8.46 -10.11 -3.20
C PHE A 415 8.87 -10.14 -4.68
N ASP A 416 10.17 -10.21 -4.97
CA ASP A 416 10.71 -10.24 -6.33
C ASP A 416 10.22 -11.48 -7.11
N LYS A 417 10.10 -12.63 -6.43
CA LYS A 417 9.51 -13.85 -7.00
C LYS A 417 8.02 -13.66 -7.32
N GLY A 418 7.26 -13.02 -6.43
CA GLY A 418 5.86 -12.67 -6.68
C GLY A 418 5.69 -11.68 -7.84
N CYS A 419 6.56 -10.68 -7.94
CA CYS A 419 6.56 -9.74 -9.07
C CYS A 419 6.89 -10.43 -10.39
N SER A 420 7.81 -11.38 -10.39
CA SER A 420 8.18 -12.14 -11.59
C SER A 420 7.00 -12.96 -12.14
N ASP A 421 6.14 -13.49 -11.26
CA ASP A 421 4.91 -14.18 -11.63
C ASP A 421 3.79 -13.23 -12.12
N ALA A 422 3.84 -11.96 -11.71
CA ALA A 422 2.91 -10.91 -12.12
C ALA A 422 3.26 -10.25 -13.47
N VAL A 423 4.39 -10.57 -14.09
CA VAL A 423 4.82 -9.98 -15.37
C VAL A 423 3.84 -10.33 -16.48
N ILE A 424 3.42 -9.32 -17.24
CA ILE A 424 2.49 -9.46 -18.36
C ILE A 424 3.27 -9.27 -19.66
N LYS A 425 3.11 -10.17 -20.63
CA LYS A 425 3.82 -10.11 -21.92
C LYS A 425 3.62 -8.78 -22.67
N HIS A 426 2.45 -8.16 -22.48
CA HIS A 426 2.00 -6.99 -23.23
C HIS A 426 2.44 -5.66 -22.62
N ALA A 427 3.01 -5.65 -21.41
CA ALA A 427 3.29 -4.42 -20.67
C ALA A 427 4.61 -4.49 -19.89
N ASP A 428 5.40 -3.42 -20.00
CA ASP A 428 6.64 -3.22 -19.23
C ASP A 428 6.34 -2.40 -17.96
N TRP A 429 5.50 -2.95 -17.09
CA TRP A 429 5.11 -2.25 -15.85
C TRP A 429 6.19 -2.36 -14.76
N ASP A 430 6.51 -1.22 -14.16
CA ASP A 430 7.58 -1.11 -13.18
C ASP A 430 7.10 -1.33 -11.74
N ALA A 431 7.63 -2.36 -11.08
CA ALA A 431 7.38 -2.66 -9.67
C ALA A 431 8.39 -1.97 -8.70
N SER A 432 9.40 -1.26 -9.22
CA SER A 432 10.50 -0.67 -8.44
C SER A 432 10.01 0.23 -7.30
N LYS A 433 9.05 1.12 -7.57
CA LYS A 433 8.50 2.05 -6.57
C LYS A 433 7.86 1.32 -5.38
N ILE A 434 7.22 0.18 -5.63
CA ILE A 434 6.59 -0.64 -4.58
C ILE A 434 7.65 -1.41 -3.81
N ARG A 435 8.69 -1.89 -4.49
CA ARG A 435 9.87 -2.52 -3.88
C ARG A 435 10.63 -1.57 -2.96
N GLU A 436 10.88 -0.34 -3.40
CA GLU A 436 11.51 0.70 -2.57
C GLU A 436 10.65 1.04 -1.34
N LYS A 437 9.32 1.06 -1.50
CA LYS A 437 8.40 1.24 -0.38
C LYS A 437 8.47 0.07 0.60
N LEU A 438 8.57 -1.18 0.13
CA LEU A 438 8.78 -2.36 0.99
C LEU A 438 10.08 -2.23 1.79
N GLN A 439 11.19 -1.86 1.15
CA GLN A 439 12.48 -1.67 1.81
C GLN A 439 12.42 -0.60 2.90
N ARG A 440 11.79 0.55 2.62
CA ARG A 440 11.59 1.62 3.60
C ARG A 440 10.74 1.17 4.79
N ASP A 441 9.64 0.45 4.54
CA ASP A 441 8.76 -0.04 5.62
C ASP A 441 9.46 -1.08 6.50
N MET A 442 10.25 -1.99 5.91
CA MET A 442 11.06 -2.97 6.66
C MET A 442 12.13 -2.26 7.51
N GLN A 443 12.83 -1.27 6.94
CA GLN A 443 13.86 -0.52 7.66
C GLN A 443 13.28 0.33 8.80
N ALA A 444 12.11 0.94 8.59
CA ALA A 444 11.38 1.65 9.63
C ALA A 444 10.96 0.72 10.77
N HIS A 445 10.44 -0.46 10.44
CA HIS A 445 10.09 -1.46 11.46
C HIS A 445 11.34 -1.95 12.21
N ALA A 446 12.44 -2.27 11.51
CA ALA A 446 13.70 -2.64 12.14
C ALA A 446 14.20 -1.56 13.09
N SER A 447 14.11 -0.29 12.72
CA SER A 447 14.51 0.84 13.57
C SER A 447 13.63 0.94 14.84
N SER A 448 12.32 0.71 14.71
CA SER A 448 11.40 0.64 15.85
C SER A 448 11.75 -0.49 16.80
N VAL A 449 11.98 -1.70 16.28
CA VAL A 449 12.35 -2.87 17.10
C VAL A 449 13.71 -2.66 17.77
N ARG A 450 14.68 -2.05 17.07
CA ARG A 450 15.97 -1.66 17.65
C ARG A 450 15.79 -0.75 18.87
N ALA A 451 14.99 0.31 18.73
CA ALA A 451 14.74 1.27 19.81
C ALA A 451 14.07 0.62 21.04
N GLU A 452 13.10 -0.27 20.80
CA GLU A 452 12.41 -1.01 21.86
C GLU A 452 13.38 -1.94 22.61
N LYS A 453 14.19 -2.72 21.88
CA LYS A 453 15.16 -3.65 22.49
C LYS A 453 16.25 -2.94 23.28
N LEU A 454 16.72 -1.78 22.79
CA LEU A 454 17.68 -0.96 23.54
C LEU A 454 17.07 -0.38 24.81
N SER A 455 15.82 0.09 24.75
CA SER A 455 15.10 0.56 25.94
C SER A 455 14.95 -0.55 26.99
N GLN A 456 14.63 -1.78 26.55
CA GLN A 456 14.57 -2.95 27.43
C GLN A 456 15.95 -3.27 28.06
N LEU A 457 17.04 -3.15 27.30
CA LEU A 457 18.40 -3.35 27.80
C LEU A 457 18.80 -2.27 28.83
N ILE A 458 18.50 -1.00 28.55
CA ILE A 458 18.78 0.12 29.48
C ILE A 458 18.03 -0.13 30.80
N ALA A 459 16.72 -0.39 30.74
CA ALA A 459 15.92 -0.66 31.94
C ALA A 459 16.44 -1.85 32.76
N LYS A 460 16.97 -2.89 32.10
CA LYS A 460 17.61 -4.03 32.77
C LYS A 460 18.85 -3.58 33.56
N PHE A 461 19.74 -2.79 32.97
CA PHE A 461 20.94 -2.31 33.65
C PHE A 461 20.63 -1.25 34.71
N GLU A 462 19.66 -0.37 34.50
CA GLU A 462 19.15 0.56 35.52
C GLU A 462 18.61 -0.19 36.76
N LYS A 463 17.83 -1.26 36.55
CA LYS A 463 17.36 -2.11 37.66
C LYS A 463 18.51 -2.78 38.40
N GLN A 464 19.54 -3.25 37.67
CA GLN A 464 20.74 -3.82 38.28
C GLN A 464 21.53 -2.79 39.09
N LEU A 465 21.68 -1.57 38.58
CA LEU A 465 22.34 -0.46 39.27
C LEU A 465 21.60 -0.08 40.55
N SER A 466 20.27 0.05 40.49
CA SER A 466 19.44 0.32 41.67
C SER A 466 19.65 -0.73 42.78
N ALA A 467 19.65 -2.02 42.41
CA ALA A 467 19.86 -3.10 43.37
C ALA A 467 21.28 -3.13 43.95
N ARG A 468 22.31 -2.84 43.14
CA ARG A 468 23.71 -2.89 43.58
C ARG A 468 24.19 -1.63 44.31
N LEU A 469 23.52 -0.51 44.13
CA LEU A 469 23.87 0.76 44.77
C LEU A 469 23.00 1.03 46.01
N GLY A 470 21.72 0.66 46.03
CA GLY A 470 20.79 1.00 47.12
C GLY A 470 21.28 0.55 48.51
N GLU A 471 21.20 -0.76 48.80
CA GLU A 471 21.57 -1.29 50.12
C GLU A 471 23.01 -0.97 50.55
N PRO A 472 24.03 -1.04 49.66
CA PRO A 472 25.39 -0.73 50.08
C PRO A 472 25.61 0.76 50.36
N VAL A 473 24.88 1.67 49.71
CA VAL A 473 24.94 3.11 50.02
C VAL A 473 24.27 3.39 51.37
N GLU A 474 23.11 2.78 51.65
CA GLU A 474 22.46 2.85 52.96
C GLU A 474 23.42 2.41 54.08
N SER A 475 24.04 1.24 53.95
CA SER A 475 25.00 0.71 54.93
C SER A 475 26.23 1.62 55.14
N LEU A 476 26.69 2.32 54.09
CA LEU A 476 27.79 3.28 54.20
C LEU A 476 27.40 4.55 54.97
N PHE A 477 26.12 4.94 54.92
CA PHE A 477 25.59 6.03 55.73
C PHE A 477 25.41 5.61 57.20
N ASP A 478 24.96 4.38 57.48
CA ASP A 478 24.84 3.85 58.84
C ASP A 478 26.17 3.86 59.60
N THR A 479 27.27 3.54 58.92
CA THR A 479 28.62 3.53 59.53
C THR A 479 29.07 4.94 59.91
N GLY A 480 28.70 5.95 59.11
CA GLY A 480 28.81 7.36 59.46
C GLY A 480 30.23 7.84 59.78
N GLY A 481 31.16 7.72 58.83
CA GLY A 481 32.56 8.14 58.99
C GLY A 481 32.92 9.34 58.11
N LYS A 482 34.05 9.99 58.40
CA LYS A 482 34.60 11.08 57.55
C LYS A 482 34.85 10.63 56.11
N ASP A 483 35.10 9.34 55.91
CA ASP A 483 35.35 8.73 54.60
C ASP A 483 34.09 8.21 53.88
N THR A 484 32.88 8.38 54.44
CA THR A 484 31.64 7.83 53.85
C THR A 484 31.47 8.23 52.38
N TRP A 485 31.62 9.52 52.04
CA TRP A 485 31.50 9.98 50.65
C TRP A 485 32.62 9.47 49.74
N ALA A 486 33.84 9.24 50.26
CA ALA A 486 34.93 8.65 49.48
C ALA A 486 34.66 7.18 49.13
N SER A 487 34.09 6.42 50.09
CA SER A 487 33.64 5.05 49.88
C SER A 487 32.48 4.96 48.89
N ILE A 488 31.49 5.87 49.00
CA ILE A 488 30.36 5.98 48.05
C ILE A 488 30.87 6.29 46.63
N ARG A 489 31.84 7.20 46.46
CA ARG A 489 32.43 7.49 45.13
C ARG A 489 33.11 6.27 44.51
N ARG A 490 33.84 5.50 45.32
CA ARG A 490 34.52 4.27 44.86
C ARG A 490 33.52 3.20 44.43
N LEU A 491 32.46 3.00 45.22
CA LEU A 491 31.36 2.09 44.92
C LEU A 491 30.63 2.50 43.64
N LEU A 492 30.24 3.78 43.54
CA LEU A 492 29.56 4.34 42.38
C LEU A 492 30.38 4.15 41.10
N ARG A 493 31.68 4.47 41.12
CA ARG A 493 32.56 4.27 39.96
C ARG A 493 32.62 2.79 39.56
N ARG A 494 32.82 1.89 40.52
CA ARG A 494 32.92 0.45 40.25
C ARG A 494 31.64 -0.11 39.61
N GLU A 495 30.48 0.18 40.19
CA GLU A 495 29.21 -0.35 39.67
C GLU A 495 28.78 0.34 38.37
N ALA A 496 29.00 1.65 38.23
CA ALA A 496 28.70 2.37 37.00
C ALA A 496 29.59 1.89 35.84
N ASP A 497 30.90 1.76 36.03
CA ASP A 497 31.80 1.27 34.98
C ASP A 497 31.51 -0.20 34.64
N GLY A 498 31.17 -1.03 35.65
CA GLY A 498 30.71 -2.41 35.44
C GLY A 498 29.43 -2.49 34.61
N ALA A 499 28.43 -1.66 34.92
CA ALA A 499 27.18 -1.58 34.16
C ALA A 499 27.40 -1.07 32.73
N VAL A 500 28.24 -0.05 32.55
CA VAL A 500 28.59 0.49 31.23
C VAL A 500 29.34 -0.56 30.39
N SER A 501 30.27 -1.31 30.97
CA SER A 501 30.98 -2.38 30.27
C SER A 501 30.04 -3.53 29.86
N GLY A 502 29.16 -3.95 30.77
CA GLY A 502 28.13 -4.97 30.49
C GLY A 502 27.15 -4.51 29.40
N PHE A 503 26.68 -3.26 29.49
CA PHE A 503 25.81 -2.65 28.48
C PHE A 503 26.50 -2.55 27.12
N SER A 504 27.76 -2.10 27.08
CA SER A 504 28.54 -1.98 25.85
C SER A 504 28.69 -3.32 25.13
N THR A 505 28.93 -4.39 25.89
CA THR A 505 29.04 -5.75 25.34
C THR A 505 27.71 -6.23 24.78
N ALA A 506 26.60 -6.00 25.50
CA ALA A 506 25.26 -6.38 25.05
C ALA A 506 24.76 -5.55 23.86
N ALA A 507 25.17 -4.27 23.78
CA ALA A 507 24.76 -3.33 22.75
C ALA A 507 25.58 -3.43 21.45
N ALA A 508 26.76 -4.08 21.49
CA ALA A 508 27.64 -4.21 20.32
C ALA A 508 26.95 -4.83 19.09
N GLY A 509 25.98 -5.73 19.30
CA GLY A 509 25.22 -6.38 18.22
C GLY A 509 24.17 -5.50 17.51
N PHE A 510 23.97 -4.25 17.93
CA PHE A 510 22.92 -3.36 17.40
C PHE A 510 23.41 -2.29 16.41
N GLU A 511 24.74 -2.16 16.21
CA GLU A 511 25.38 -1.15 15.33
C GLU A 511 24.85 0.28 15.56
N LEU A 512 25.08 0.79 16.77
CA LEU A 512 24.67 2.15 17.14
C LEU A 512 25.64 3.19 16.60
N ASP A 513 25.10 4.36 16.27
CA ASP A 513 25.90 5.55 16.00
C ASP A 513 26.68 5.97 17.25
N GLN A 514 27.90 6.48 17.06
CA GLN A 514 28.76 6.82 18.21
C GLN A 514 28.14 7.87 19.13
N GLU A 515 27.38 8.81 18.57
CA GLU A 515 26.73 9.87 19.33
C GLU A 515 25.58 9.32 20.19
N GLY A 516 24.68 8.55 19.58
CA GLY A 516 23.55 7.90 20.25
C GLY A 516 24.02 6.90 21.32
N PHE A 517 25.05 6.11 21.01
CA PHE A 517 25.67 5.21 21.98
C PHE A 517 26.28 5.98 23.17
N GLY A 518 27.02 7.07 22.90
CA GLY A 518 27.59 7.95 23.92
C GLY A 518 26.53 8.55 24.84
N LYS A 519 25.41 9.01 24.27
CA LYS A 519 24.25 9.50 25.03
C LYS A 519 23.64 8.44 25.95
N MET A 520 23.47 7.20 25.46
CA MET A 520 22.93 6.11 26.28
C MET A 520 23.86 5.74 27.45
N VAL A 521 25.18 5.70 27.20
CA VAL A 521 26.18 5.46 28.24
C VAL A 521 26.17 6.58 29.29
N GLN A 522 26.05 7.83 28.85
CA GLN A 522 25.96 8.97 29.76
C GLN A 522 24.69 8.92 30.62
N ASN A 523 23.53 8.63 30.00
CA ASN A 523 22.27 8.45 30.72
C ASN A 523 22.37 7.37 31.79
N LEU A 524 23.05 6.25 31.51
CA LEU A 524 23.24 5.17 32.47
C LEU A 524 24.12 5.60 33.66
N ARG A 525 25.15 6.41 33.41
CA ARG A 525 25.99 7.00 34.47
C ARG A 525 25.20 8.01 35.30
N ASP A 526 24.41 8.85 34.66
CA ASP A 526 23.58 9.84 35.33
C ASP A 526 22.49 9.16 36.16
N TYR A 527 21.91 8.06 35.67
CA TYR A 527 21.01 7.21 36.43
C TYR A 527 21.69 6.65 37.68
N ALA A 528 22.90 6.08 37.56
CA ALA A 528 23.66 5.60 38.71
C ALA A 528 23.90 6.71 39.76
N ARG A 529 24.23 7.92 39.32
CA ARG A 529 24.36 9.10 40.20
C ARG A 529 23.04 9.45 40.88
N SER A 530 21.93 9.42 40.13
CA SER A 530 20.60 9.73 40.64
C SER A 530 20.15 8.75 41.74
N VAL A 531 20.49 7.45 41.61
CA VAL A 531 20.22 6.43 42.63
C VAL A 531 20.94 6.78 43.92
N VAL A 532 22.23 7.14 43.87
CA VAL A 532 23.00 7.53 45.06
C VAL A 532 22.43 8.80 45.70
N VAL A 533 22.05 9.80 44.89
CA VAL A 533 21.44 11.05 45.41
C VAL A 533 20.09 10.76 46.06
N LYS A 534 19.28 9.88 45.48
CA LYS A 534 18.00 9.46 46.05
C LYS A 534 18.23 8.80 47.41
N GLU A 535 19.13 7.83 47.48
CA GLU A 535 19.45 7.14 48.74
C GLU A 535 19.99 8.12 49.79
N ALA A 536 20.89 9.02 49.41
CA ALA A 536 21.41 10.06 50.30
C ALA A 536 20.31 11.00 50.85
N ARG A 537 19.29 11.33 50.04
CA ARG A 537 18.12 12.10 50.50
C ARG A 537 17.28 11.32 51.49
N GLU A 538 17.06 10.03 51.26
CA GLU A 538 16.33 9.16 52.18
C GLU A 538 17.07 9.06 53.53
N GLN A 539 18.40 8.88 53.51
CA GLN A 539 19.21 8.84 54.72
C GLN A 539 19.30 10.20 55.43
N ALA A 540 19.32 11.31 54.69
CA ALA A 540 19.23 12.66 55.25
C ALA A 540 17.91 12.91 55.99
N GLY A 541 16.79 12.32 55.51
CA GLY A 541 15.51 12.33 56.22
C GLY A 541 15.55 11.63 57.59
N LYS A 542 16.45 10.65 57.75
CA LYS A 542 16.70 9.91 59.00
C LYS A 542 17.82 10.52 59.85
N ALA A 543 18.26 11.75 59.57
CA ALA A 543 19.44 12.36 60.22
C ALA A 543 19.41 12.36 61.76
N VAL A 544 18.26 12.64 62.40
CA VAL A 544 18.15 12.61 63.87
C VAL A 544 18.44 11.21 64.42
N ILE A 545 17.98 10.15 63.75
CA ILE A 545 18.21 8.75 64.15
C ILE A 545 19.70 8.44 64.07
N HIS A 546 20.32 8.72 62.91
CA HIS A 546 21.76 8.53 62.69
C HIS A 546 22.62 9.29 63.71
N MET A 547 22.24 10.54 64.01
CA MET A 547 22.91 11.34 65.03
C MET A 547 22.76 10.75 66.44
N LYS A 548 21.57 10.23 66.79
CA LYS A 548 21.31 9.60 68.09
C LYS A 548 22.04 8.28 68.25
N ASP A 549 22.09 7.46 67.21
CA ASP A 549 22.79 6.18 67.25
C ASP A 549 24.29 6.42 67.45
N LYS A 550 24.87 7.38 66.71
CA LYS A 550 26.27 7.78 66.89
C LYS A 550 26.53 8.39 68.28
N PHE A 551 25.62 9.24 68.76
CA PHE A 551 25.72 9.83 70.09
C PHE A 551 25.67 8.75 71.17
N THR A 552 24.72 7.82 71.09
CA THR A 552 24.53 6.73 72.06
C THR A 552 25.73 5.78 72.04
N MET A 553 26.27 5.48 70.86
CA MET A 553 27.49 4.68 70.71
C MET A 553 28.65 5.31 71.47
N VAL A 554 28.94 6.61 71.26
CA VAL A 554 30.08 7.30 71.90
C VAL A 554 29.82 7.62 73.38
N PHE A 555 28.59 7.95 73.74
CA PHE A 555 28.22 8.39 75.09
C PHE A 555 28.12 7.20 76.06
N ASN A 556 27.49 6.10 75.64
CA ASN A 556 27.24 4.94 76.50
C ASN A 556 28.32 3.86 76.41
N HIS A 557 29.30 3.96 75.52
CA HIS A 557 30.40 3.00 75.47
C HIS A 557 31.73 3.70 75.78
N ASP A 558 32.68 2.95 76.33
CA ASP A 558 34.07 3.38 76.48
C ASP A 558 34.89 3.09 75.21
N ASN A 559 36.19 3.39 75.24
CA ASN A 559 37.08 3.21 74.09
C ASN A 559 37.24 1.74 73.68
N ASP A 560 36.89 0.79 74.54
CA ASP A 560 36.92 -0.64 74.29
C ASP A 560 35.54 -1.19 73.84
N SER A 561 34.59 -0.29 73.54
CA SER A 561 33.21 -0.61 73.14
C SER A 561 32.38 -1.33 74.22
N LEU A 562 32.80 -1.26 75.49
CA LEU A 562 32.04 -1.80 76.61
C LEU A 562 31.04 -0.77 77.15
N PRO A 563 29.85 -1.18 77.62
CA PRO A 563 28.89 -0.27 78.24
C PRO A 563 29.52 0.48 79.42
N ARG A 564 29.49 1.80 79.35
CA ARG A 564 30.10 2.73 80.29
C ARG A 564 29.35 2.70 81.62
N VAL A 565 30.06 2.40 82.70
CA VAL A 565 29.53 2.41 84.07
C VAL A 565 29.90 3.74 84.73
N TRP A 566 28.93 4.45 85.30
CA TRP A 566 29.13 5.77 85.91
C TRP A 566 29.72 5.64 87.33
N THR A 567 31.04 5.50 87.44
CA THR A 567 31.75 5.27 88.73
C THR A 567 32.17 6.56 89.44
N GLY A 568 31.97 7.73 88.81
CA GLY A 568 32.15 9.05 89.40
C GLY A 568 33.48 9.73 89.07
N LYS A 569 34.41 9.01 88.43
CA LYS A 569 35.71 9.51 87.91
C LYS A 569 35.61 10.10 86.50
N GLU A 570 34.52 9.82 85.79
CA GLU A 570 34.32 10.21 84.39
C GLU A 570 33.91 11.68 84.27
N ASP A 571 34.49 12.41 83.31
CA ASP A 571 34.05 13.76 82.96
C ASP A 571 32.88 13.71 81.97
N ILE A 572 31.66 13.66 82.52
CA ILE A 572 30.42 13.66 81.74
C ILE A 572 30.38 14.84 80.75
N LYS A 573 30.97 16.00 81.07
CA LYS A 573 30.95 17.16 80.17
C LYS A 573 31.84 16.93 78.95
N ALA A 574 33.05 16.43 79.14
CA ALA A 574 33.95 16.09 78.04
C ALA A 574 33.37 14.98 77.15
N ILE A 575 32.79 13.94 77.76
CA ILE A 575 32.15 12.82 77.03
C ILE A 575 30.93 13.29 76.24
N THR A 576 30.10 14.16 76.85
CA THR A 576 28.94 14.75 76.14
C THR A 576 29.41 15.62 74.97
N HIS A 577 30.50 16.38 75.14
CA HIS A 577 31.08 17.20 74.08
C HIS A 577 31.61 16.34 72.93
N GLU A 578 32.32 15.26 73.22
CA GLU A 578 32.82 14.30 72.23
C GLU A 578 31.67 13.61 71.47
N ALA A 579 30.66 13.12 72.19
CA ALA A 579 29.48 12.49 71.58
C ALA A 579 28.67 13.47 70.71
N ARG A 580 28.56 14.74 71.14
CA ARG A 580 27.95 15.82 70.35
C ARG A 580 28.78 16.15 69.11
N SER A 581 30.11 16.16 69.21
CA SER A 581 31.01 16.34 68.05
C SER A 581 30.90 15.21 67.04
N ALA A 582 30.78 13.97 67.51
CA ALA A 582 30.55 12.82 66.63
C ALA A 582 29.19 12.93 65.90
N ALA A 583 28.13 13.34 66.60
CA ALA A 583 26.81 13.56 66.00
C ALA A 583 26.80 14.71 64.96
N VAL A 584 27.54 15.81 65.21
CA VAL A 584 27.68 16.90 64.22
C VAL A 584 28.45 16.45 62.98
N SER A 585 29.45 15.58 63.13
CA SER A 585 30.18 15.01 61.98
C SER A 585 29.24 14.20 61.07
N ILE A 586 28.31 13.42 61.65
CA ILE A 586 27.24 12.73 60.91
C ILE A 586 26.32 13.72 60.20
N LEU A 587 25.88 14.77 60.89
CA LEU A 587 25.04 15.81 60.30
C LEU A 587 25.74 16.49 59.12
N SER A 588 27.05 16.73 59.19
CA SER A 588 27.85 17.24 58.08
C SER A 588 27.90 16.27 56.90
N VAL A 589 28.03 14.96 57.14
CA VAL A 589 27.99 13.94 56.08
C VAL A 589 26.63 13.96 55.38
N LEU A 590 25.53 14.12 56.12
CA LEU A 590 24.16 14.12 55.59
C LEU A 590 23.67 15.48 55.07
N ALA A 591 24.43 16.57 55.24
CA ALA A 591 24.01 17.91 54.85
C ALA A 591 24.08 18.16 53.33
N ALA A 592 25.04 17.54 52.64
CA ALA A 592 25.27 17.76 51.22
C ALA A 592 25.86 16.54 50.50
N VAL A 593 25.54 16.41 49.22
CA VAL A 593 26.08 15.41 48.30
C VAL A 593 27.50 15.79 47.88
N ARG A 594 28.47 14.88 48.09
CA ARG A 594 29.90 15.10 47.78
C ARG A 594 30.44 14.11 46.74
N LEU A 595 29.81 14.08 45.57
CA LEU A 595 30.24 13.22 44.46
C LEU A 595 31.36 13.82 43.61
N ASP A 596 31.50 15.15 43.58
CA ASP A 596 32.42 15.88 42.67
C ASP A 596 33.74 16.34 43.31
N GLU A 597 34.08 15.83 44.50
CA GLU A 597 35.32 16.15 45.25
C GLU A 597 35.58 17.64 45.52
N LYS A 598 34.55 18.48 45.42
CA LYS A 598 34.63 19.90 45.77
C LYS A 598 34.69 20.04 47.30
N PRO A 599 35.66 20.79 47.85
CA PRO A 599 35.74 21.03 49.29
C PRO A 599 34.60 21.96 49.74
N ASP A 600 33.98 21.63 50.87
CA ASP A 600 33.00 22.48 51.55
C ASP A 600 33.44 22.78 52.98
N LYS A 601 32.82 23.80 53.58
CA LYS A 601 33.12 24.25 54.94
C LYS A 601 32.03 23.84 55.95
N ILE A 602 31.16 22.89 55.58
CA ILE A 602 29.93 22.59 56.34
C ILE A 602 30.25 22.06 57.74
N GLU A 603 31.19 21.11 57.87
CA GLU A 603 31.57 20.54 59.18
C GLU A 603 32.10 21.61 60.14
N ASN A 604 32.96 22.50 59.64
CA ASN A 604 33.54 23.59 60.43
C ASN A 604 32.46 24.59 60.90
N VAL A 605 31.53 24.95 60.02
CA VAL A 605 30.42 25.85 60.36
C VAL A 605 29.50 25.21 61.39
N LEU A 606 29.11 23.94 61.20
CA LEU A 606 28.25 23.23 62.15
C LEU A 606 28.90 23.06 63.53
N SER A 607 30.17 22.64 63.60
CA SER A 607 30.87 22.45 64.88
C SER A 607 30.99 23.77 65.66
N SER A 608 31.41 24.86 64.98
CA SER A 608 31.58 26.18 65.60
C SER A 608 30.28 26.80 66.13
N MET A 609 29.15 26.55 65.47
CA MET A 609 27.87 27.17 65.80
C MET A 609 26.99 26.33 66.72
N LEU A 610 27.07 25.00 66.64
CA LEU A 610 26.19 24.08 67.36
C LEU A 610 26.80 23.54 68.66
N ILE A 611 28.13 23.37 68.72
CA ILE A 611 28.84 22.79 69.87
C ILE A 611 29.43 23.89 70.75
N ASP A 612 30.22 24.78 70.14
CA ASP A 612 31.01 25.78 70.87
C ASP A 612 30.19 27.00 71.33
N GLY A 613 28.91 27.07 70.96
CA GLY A 613 27.91 27.99 71.50
C GLY A 613 28.42 29.43 71.68
N SER A 614 28.74 30.12 70.58
CA SER A 614 29.07 31.56 70.56
C SER A 614 29.87 32.05 71.79
N VAL A 615 31.05 31.52 72.06
CA VAL A 615 32.05 32.28 72.84
C VAL A 615 32.67 33.32 71.91
N ALA A 616 31.97 34.45 71.72
CA ALA A 616 32.51 35.80 71.46
C ALA A 616 31.42 36.77 70.96
N ILE A 617 30.55 37.26 71.85
CA ILE A 617 30.14 38.67 71.79
C ILE A 617 30.84 39.37 72.95
N SER A 618 32.16 39.46 72.89
CA SER A 618 32.91 40.45 73.65
C SER A 618 34.26 40.75 73.00
N SER A 619 34.34 41.97 72.48
CA SER A 619 35.53 42.80 72.22
C SER A 619 36.01 42.99 70.76
N ARG A 620 35.56 44.14 70.22
CA ARG A 620 36.26 45.12 69.35
C ARG A 620 36.90 44.62 68.04
N SER A 621 36.21 44.91 66.94
CA SER A 621 36.72 45.89 65.96
C SER A 621 35.54 46.54 65.22
N ARG A 622 35.59 47.87 65.06
CA ARG A 622 34.65 48.64 64.24
C ARG A 622 35.08 48.46 62.78
N GLY A 623 34.16 48.05 61.91
CA GLY A 623 34.34 48.17 60.46
C GLY A 623 33.63 47.10 59.65
N ALA A 624 32.50 47.47 59.05
CA ALA A 624 31.84 46.88 57.87
C ALA A 624 31.26 45.45 57.96
N GLY A 625 29.94 45.34 57.72
CA GLY A 625 29.25 44.12 57.30
C GLY A 625 28.45 43.41 58.40
N ILE A 626 27.13 43.36 58.25
CA ILE A 626 26.23 42.54 59.09
C ILE A 626 26.61 41.07 58.88
N ILE A 627 27.30 40.45 59.84
CA ILE A 627 27.49 39.00 59.87
C ILE A 627 26.18 38.40 60.35
N GLY A 628 25.29 38.06 59.41
CA GLY A 628 24.08 37.28 59.72
C GLY A 628 24.43 35.87 60.19
N ASP A 629 23.56 35.25 61.00
CA ASP A 629 23.68 33.85 61.44
C ASP A 629 23.84 32.93 60.20
N PRO A 630 25.00 32.27 60.00
CA PRO A 630 25.22 31.40 58.84
C PRO A 630 24.24 30.23 58.75
N LEU A 631 23.62 29.85 59.89
CA LEU A 631 22.57 28.82 59.94
C LEU A 631 21.17 29.37 59.67
N ALA A 632 21.01 30.68 59.45
CA ALA A 632 19.76 31.32 59.04
C ALA A 632 19.62 31.43 57.49
N SER A 633 20.45 30.71 56.74
CA SER A 633 20.41 30.64 55.28
C SER A 633 19.63 29.41 54.79
N SER A 634 18.96 29.54 53.63
CA SER A 634 18.32 28.42 52.93
C SER A 634 19.30 27.58 52.10
N THR A 635 20.54 28.06 51.89
CA THR A 635 21.57 27.41 51.06
C THR A 635 22.94 27.44 51.72
N TRP A 636 23.77 26.43 51.42
CA TRP A 636 25.17 26.37 51.87
C TRP A 636 26.08 27.16 50.93
N GLU A 637 26.96 27.99 51.50
CA GLU A 637 27.94 28.74 50.71
C GLU A 637 28.94 27.78 50.03
N GLY A 638 29.03 27.85 48.69
CA GLY A 638 29.90 26.97 47.89
C GLY A 638 29.31 25.61 47.51
N VAL A 639 28.06 25.31 47.88
CA VAL A 639 27.37 24.07 47.49
C VAL A 639 26.15 24.38 46.62
N PRO A 640 26.04 23.78 45.42
CA PRO A 640 24.85 23.96 44.57
C PRO A 640 23.55 23.50 45.27
N PRO A 641 22.41 24.14 44.99
CA PRO A 641 21.12 23.72 45.53
C PRO A 641 20.78 22.25 45.25
N GLU A 642 21.16 21.74 44.08
CA GLU A 642 20.94 20.34 43.66
C GLU A 642 21.64 19.31 44.56
N ASN A 643 22.78 19.71 45.13
CA ASN A 643 23.61 18.88 46.02
C ASN A 643 23.29 19.14 47.50
N THR A 644 22.38 20.05 47.83
CA THR A 644 21.97 20.30 49.22
C THR A 644 20.95 19.25 49.64
N LEU A 645 21.24 18.48 50.69
CA LEU A 645 20.34 17.47 51.26
C LEU A 645 19.56 18.05 52.44
N ILE A 646 20.26 18.74 53.34
CA ILE A 646 19.70 19.40 54.52
C ILE A 646 20.18 20.84 54.51
N SER A 647 19.24 21.79 54.50
CA SER A 647 19.58 23.22 54.54
C SER A 647 20.17 23.64 55.90
N PRO A 648 20.91 24.76 55.97
CA PRO A 648 21.44 25.27 57.23
C PRO A 648 20.37 25.50 58.32
N VAL A 649 19.20 26.04 57.94
CA VAL A 649 18.06 26.23 58.85
C VAL A 649 17.52 24.89 59.36
N GLN A 650 17.42 23.88 58.49
CA GLN A 650 17.01 22.54 58.91
C GLN A 650 18.04 21.88 59.82
N CYS A 651 19.34 22.08 59.60
CA CYS A 651 20.39 21.60 60.50
C CYS A 651 20.21 22.18 61.91
N LYS A 652 19.85 23.46 62.04
CA LYS A 652 19.54 24.09 63.33
C LYS A 652 18.31 23.47 64.00
N SER A 653 17.26 23.15 63.22
CA SER A 653 16.07 22.46 63.73
C SER A 653 16.38 21.03 64.18
N ILE A 654 17.07 20.26 63.34
CA ILE A 654 17.51 18.88 63.61
C ILE A 654 18.38 18.84 64.87
N TRP A 655 19.31 19.79 65.02
CA TRP A 655 20.15 19.91 66.21
C TRP A 655 19.33 20.17 67.48
N ARG A 656 18.30 21.02 67.42
CA ARG A 656 17.40 21.27 68.57
C ARG A 656 16.63 20.02 68.96
N THR A 657 16.05 19.32 68.00
CA THR A 657 15.34 18.05 68.24
C THR A 657 16.28 16.99 68.82
N PHE A 658 17.45 16.81 68.22
CA PHE A 658 18.49 15.91 68.71
C PHE A 658 18.92 16.25 70.14
N THR A 659 19.14 17.53 70.44
CA THR A 659 19.57 17.98 71.78
C THR A 659 18.47 17.72 72.81
N ALA A 660 17.21 18.03 72.50
CA ALA A 660 16.09 17.78 73.39
C ALA A 660 15.90 16.28 73.70
N GLU A 661 16.05 15.41 72.70
CA GLU A 661 15.92 13.96 72.88
C GLU A 661 17.10 13.33 73.63
N THR A 662 18.31 13.86 73.46
CA THR A 662 19.52 13.37 74.15
C THR A 662 19.73 13.99 75.53
N GLU A 663 19.10 15.12 75.83
CA GLU A 663 19.19 15.82 77.11
C GLU A 663 18.70 14.96 78.28
N TYR A 664 17.66 14.15 78.07
CA TYR A 664 17.21 13.17 79.07
C TYR A 664 18.32 12.16 79.41
N VAL A 665 19.00 11.62 78.41
CA VAL A 665 20.09 10.63 78.59
C VAL A 665 21.27 11.23 79.34
N VAL A 666 21.65 12.47 79.00
CA VAL A 666 22.71 13.21 79.70
C VAL A 666 22.31 13.51 81.14
N THR A 667 21.06 13.93 81.38
CA THR A 667 20.54 14.22 82.73
C THR A 667 20.44 12.96 83.58
N GLN A 668 20.08 11.82 83.00
CA GLN A 668 20.08 10.53 83.65
C GLN A 668 21.50 10.09 84.05
N ALA A 669 22.51 10.31 83.20
CA ALA A 669 23.90 10.03 83.55
C ALA A 669 24.41 10.93 84.70
N ILE A 670 24.01 12.20 84.71
CA ILE A 670 24.34 13.14 85.81
C ILE A 670 23.68 12.71 87.11
N SER A 671 22.40 12.34 87.08
CA SER A 671 21.68 11.88 88.28
C SER A 671 22.20 10.53 88.79
N ALA A 672 22.57 9.60 87.90
CA ALA A 672 23.23 8.34 88.26
C ALA A 672 24.58 8.57 88.96
N ARG A 673 25.38 9.53 88.47
CA ARG A 673 26.62 9.96 89.13
C ARG A 673 26.39 10.60 90.50
N GLU A 674 25.36 11.45 90.63
CA GLU A 674 25.00 12.07 91.91
C GLU A 674 24.45 11.07 92.93
N ALA A 675 23.64 10.10 92.48
CA ALA A 675 23.14 9.00 93.29
C ALA A 675 24.29 8.12 93.81
N TYR A 676 25.27 7.80 92.94
CA TYR A 676 26.47 7.06 93.34
C TYR A 676 27.26 7.82 94.42
N LYS A 677 27.47 9.14 94.24
CA LYS A 677 28.11 10.00 95.25
C LYS A 677 27.35 10.08 96.57
N ARG A 678 26.01 10.08 96.56
CA ARG A 678 25.17 10.13 97.79
C ARG A 678 25.12 8.80 98.53
N SER A 679 25.14 7.66 97.83
CA SER A 679 25.05 6.33 98.44
C SER A 679 26.26 5.97 99.32
N ASN A 680 27.43 6.56 99.03
CA ASN A 680 28.68 6.23 99.74
C ASN A 680 28.79 6.86 101.15
N ASN A 681 27.76 7.59 101.63
CA ASN A 681 27.80 8.34 102.90
C ASN A 681 26.78 7.88 103.97
N TRP A 682 26.08 6.74 103.83
CA TRP A 682 25.06 6.30 104.81
C TRP A 682 25.53 5.10 105.67
N LEU A 683 25.86 5.36 106.94
CA LEU A 683 26.01 4.31 107.97
C LEU A 683 24.62 3.96 108.58
N PRO A 684 24.34 2.70 108.95
CA PRO A 684 23.06 2.31 109.57
C PRO A 684 22.81 2.99 110.93
N PRO A 685 21.54 3.25 111.32
CA PRO A 685 21.23 3.88 112.60
C PRO A 685 21.68 3.07 113.81
N ALA A 686 22.15 3.73 114.87
CA ALA A 686 22.84 3.12 116.01
C ALA A 686 22.05 2.00 116.74
N TRP A 687 20.71 2.06 116.75
CA TRP A 687 19.88 1.01 117.34
C TRP A 687 19.94 -0.31 116.55
N ALA A 688 20.12 -0.25 115.22
CA ALA A 688 20.22 -1.43 114.37
C ALA A 688 21.59 -2.10 114.53
N ILE A 689 22.64 -1.31 114.78
CA ILE A 689 23.99 -1.80 115.11
C ILE A 689 23.97 -2.52 116.47
N MET A 690 23.29 -1.96 117.48
CA MET A 690 23.07 -2.61 118.78
C MET A 690 22.25 -3.91 118.69
N ALA A 691 21.15 -3.91 117.91
CA ALA A 691 20.32 -5.11 117.73
C ALA A 691 21.06 -6.24 117.00
N MET A 692 21.88 -5.91 115.99
CA MET A 692 22.74 -6.89 115.30
C MET A 692 23.84 -7.47 116.21
N ALA A 693 24.34 -6.69 117.18
CA ALA A 693 25.36 -7.15 118.12
C ALA A 693 24.82 -8.12 119.19
N VAL A 694 23.56 -7.96 119.62
CA VAL A 694 22.95 -8.79 120.68
C VAL A 694 22.32 -10.06 120.12
N LEU A 695 21.63 -9.99 118.97
CA LEU A 695 20.88 -11.11 118.41
C LEU A 695 21.72 -11.98 117.46
N GLY A 696 22.79 -11.44 116.86
CA GLY A 696 23.43 -12.05 115.70
C GLY A 696 22.68 -11.74 114.40
N PHE A 697 23.42 -11.62 113.29
CA PHE A 697 22.87 -11.14 112.01
C PHE A 697 21.80 -12.08 111.42
N ASN A 698 21.97 -13.39 111.57
CA ASN A 698 21.03 -14.38 111.04
C ASN A 698 19.71 -14.38 111.81
N GLU A 699 19.72 -14.35 113.15
CA GLU A 699 18.51 -14.24 113.96
C GLU A 699 17.81 -12.88 113.78
N PHE A 700 18.54 -11.78 113.64
CA PHE A 700 17.95 -10.46 113.36
C PHE A 700 17.21 -10.44 112.00
N MET A 701 17.83 -11.00 110.96
CA MET A 701 17.16 -11.15 109.65
C MET A 701 15.99 -12.14 109.71
N PHE A 702 16.06 -13.21 110.51
CA PHE A 702 14.94 -14.13 110.70
C PHE A 702 13.73 -13.46 111.37
N LEU A 703 13.98 -12.58 112.35
CA LEU A 703 12.94 -11.79 113.03
C LEU A 703 12.28 -10.77 112.09
N LEU A 704 13.08 -10.05 111.29
CA LEU A 704 12.58 -9.06 110.32
C LEU A 704 11.80 -9.68 109.16
N ARG A 705 12.13 -10.92 108.77
CA ARG A 705 11.53 -11.59 107.60
C ARG A 705 10.23 -12.33 107.93
N ASN A 706 9.90 -12.51 109.21
CA ASN A 706 8.68 -13.16 109.67
C ASN A 706 7.77 -12.19 110.45
N PRO A 707 6.80 -11.51 109.79
CA PRO A 707 5.96 -10.50 110.42
C PRO A 707 5.08 -11.04 111.57
N LEU A 708 4.79 -12.35 111.58
CA LEU A 708 4.02 -13.01 112.65
C LEU A 708 4.76 -13.01 114.00
N TYR A 709 6.09 -13.16 114.01
CA TYR A 709 6.87 -13.13 115.26
C TYR A 709 6.97 -11.71 115.84
N MET A 710 7.06 -10.70 114.97
CA MET A 710 6.99 -9.30 115.40
C MET A 710 5.63 -8.96 116.01
N LEU A 711 4.55 -9.47 115.42
CA LEU A 711 3.20 -9.30 115.94
C LEU A 711 2.98 -10.08 117.25
N ALA A 712 3.52 -11.29 117.36
CA ALA A 712 3.48 -12.08 118.60
C ALA A 712 4.27 -11.41 119.74
N LEU A 713 5.48 -10.90 119.48
CA LEU A 713 6.26 -10.13 120.46
C LEU A 713 5.54 -8.85 120.90
N PHE A 714 4.86 -8.16 119.97
CA PHE A 714 4.06 -6.99 120.29
C PHE A 714 2.85 -7.33 121.17
N VAL A 715 2.15 -8.44 120.90
CA VAL A 715 1.05 -8.93 121.74
C VAL A 715 1.56 -9.38 123.12
N ILE A 716 2.69 -10.09 123.20
CA ILE A 716 3.33 -10.47 124.47
C ILE A 716 3.72 -9.24 125.27
N TYR A 717 4.28 -8.21 124.62
CA TYR A 717 4.62 -6.95 125.27
C TYR A 717 3.38 -6.24 125.83
N LEU A 718 2.30 -6.13 125.05
CA LEU A 718 1.04 -5.55 125.52
C LEU A 718 0.42 -6.36 126.65
N PHE A 719 0.48 -7.69 126.60
CA PHE A 719 -0.02 -8.58 127.65
C PHE A 719 0.83 -8.48 128.93
N GLY A 720 2.15 -8.44 128.80
CA GLY A 720 3.08 -8.23 129.91
C GLY A 720 2.89 -6.86 130.57
N ARG A 721 2.66 -5.82 129.77
CA ARG A 721 2.32 -4.49 130.29
C ARG A 721 0.95 -4.47 130.99
N ALA A 722 -0.05 -5.16 130.46
CA ALA A 722 -1.36 -5.27 131.09
C ALA A 722 -1.31 -6.04 132.43
N ILE A 723 -0.50 -7.11 132.52
CA ILE A 723 -0.24 -7.81 133.79
C ILE A 723 0.53 -6.91 134.77
N TRP A 724 1.53 -6.17 134.30
CA TRP A 724 2.30 -5.24 135.13
C TRP A 724 1.42 -4.14 135.75
N GLU A 725 0.45 -3.63 134.99
CA GLU A 725 -0.53 -2.65 135.47
C GLU A 725 -1.63 -3.29 136.36
N GLN A 726 -2.04 -4.55 136.12
CA GLN A 726 -3.05 -5.24 136.95
C GLN A 726 -2.53 -5.82 138.27
N MET A 727 -1.25 -6.21 138.35
CA MET A 727 -0.64 -6.75 139.57
C MET A 727 -0.19 -5.66 140.55
N ASP A 728 -0.45 -4.37 140.26
CA ASP A 728 -0.07 -3.21 141.09
C ASP A 728 1.33 -3.34 141.74
N ILE A 729 2.28 -3.84 140.95
CA ILE A 729 3.68 -4.00 141.34
C ILE A 729 4.30 -2.65 141.80
N PRO A 730 3.91 -1.47 141.27
CA PRO A 730 4.35 -0.20 141.84
C PRO A 730 3.79 0.08 143.25
N GLY A 731 2.63 -0.48 143.60
CA GLY A 731 2.00 -0.38 144.92
C GLY A 731 2.66 -1.26 145.98
N GLU A 732 3.02 -2.51 145.66
CA GLU A 732 3.71 -3.42 146.59
C GLU A 732 5.15 -3.02 146.90
N PHE A 733 5.84 -2.28 146.02
CA PHE A 733 7.18 -1.74 146.30
C PHE A 733 7.19 -0.49 147.19
N ARG A 734 6.03 0.01 147.65
CA ARG A 734 5.94 1.25 148.42
C ARG A 734 5.88 1.08 149.96
N ASN A 735 5.91 -0.15 150.51
CA ASN A 735 6.08 -0.38 151.97
C ASN A 735 6.78 -1.73 152.32
N GLY A 736 8.08 -1.68 152.64
CA GLY A 736 8.87 -2.73 153.33
C GLY A 736 10.25 -2.94 152.66
N THR A 737 11.41 -2.67 153.26
CA THR A 737 11.86 -2.95 154.64
C THR A 737 12.85 -1.89 155.16
N LYS A 738 12.69 -1.51 156.44
CA LYS A 738 13.68 -0.84 157.31
C LYS A 738 14.55 -1.89 158.01
N VAL A 739 15.87 -1.68 158.10
CA VAL A 739 16.85 -1.94 159.20
C VAL A 739 18.17 -1.31 158.68
N GLU A 740 18.97 -0.46 159.33
CA GLU A 740 19.15 0.06 160.70
C GLU A 740 19.45 1.58 160.62
#